data_AF-A0A954LII5-F1
#
_entry.id   AF-A0A954LII5-F1
#
_cell.length_a   1.000
_cell.length_b   1.000
_cell.length_c   1.000
_cell.angle_alpha   90.00
_cell.angle_beta   90.00
_cell.angle_gamma   90.00
#
_symmetry.space_group_name_H-M   'P 1'
#
loop_
_entity.id
_entity.type
_entity.pdbx_description
1 polymer ?
#
loop_
_entity_poly.entity_id
_entity_poly.type
_entity_poly.pdbx_seq_one_letter_code
_entity_poly.pdbx_strand_id
1 'polypeptide(L)'
;PGKKISNCAYGIYTNPPSNIDKLEPNVQVIIVGGRRPTSADREELQKLRDGWAKKTDNPIEIFENYPFTGRGFYLPAFIPRVMGDSINATKGVSRGEDIWLTMDFDENAIGYNHFLIYFTARMYWGGKQQDAVKLFEEYCQLFYGPAGKEMRSFFQYCEDHWREMEQDADKANRALELFAIAKAKVDAESIHGKRIGLIDNYLNGLRNKSVQLAQKRGPVPNLRLVGRSQGEIVIDGKLDEDAWQNCPTASTGSMRELQTGGQPIYGTTFKSAWIGNNLYFAIRCEDHPGEKLNIATEQKGDQAIWYGDAVEILLDTDSHSYYQIAVNPAGALIDLDRGTDKGHWFGWESQAEVATQIHEDHWIVEIRIPVTEDENDPLHQVIGRRPTQSLPWHINVCRQRIRENGSEHSAFSPTGNSGFHKPMKFAHFFGGRSHQFPADPTVNDYLIASRSAEKSWRSRKYQEALDAFLALAADKKATDLQKSVALQNAASCARSLDDIEQAEQLARQIPIESVAKTVRMETLVSQRKFTELIEQFGEEDFTKWPFWQRGAAAFLRGLAYTSNKAGDKAEADLQIALSYTSDPQRRINILTTMGSNRETNLKDDTGALKAYRQNFESKDRIGAAEEFRSVQRAAAILTKQGKHTEAIETLHRADIANLKGFWRHSMQIALGETLTKAGRKDEAIKQFRAVLQDSTASSAHRRLAEEKLKPLTQE
;
A
#
# COMPACT_ATOMS: atom_id res chain seq x y z
N PRO A 1 -24.67 -46.53 18.05
CA PRO A 1 -25.90 -46.41 18.88
C PRO A 1 -25.67 -45.86 20.30
N GLY A 2 -24.64 -46.30 21.03
CA GLY A 2 -24.40 -45.90 22.43
C GLY A 2 -23.69 -44.56 22.67
N LYS A 3 -23.40 -43.78 21.62
CA LYS A 3 -22.74 -42.46 21.71
C LYS A 3 -23.66 -41.39 21.16
N LYS A 4 -23.72 -40.23 21.83
CA LYS A 4 -24.38 -39.04 21.29
C LYS A 4 -23.57 -38.43 20.14
N ILE A 5 -24.25 -37.98 19.10
CA ILE A 5 -23.65 -37.31 17.93
C ILE A 5 -24.19 -35.88 17.88
N SER A 6 -23.30 -34.89 17.89
CA SER A 6 -23.66 -33.49 17.72
C SER A 6 -23.82 -33.16 16.23
N ASN A 7 -25.01 -32.74 15.83
CA ASN A 7 -25.29 -32.18 14.51
C ASN A 7 -25.33 -30.66 14.61
N CYS A 8 -24.25 -30.00 14.19
CA CYS A 8 -24.17 -28.55 14.13
C CYS A 8 -24.87 -28.03 12.87
N ALA A 9 -26.13 -27.61 13.01
CA ALA A 9 -26.91 -26.99 11.97
C ALA A 9 -26.58 -25.50 11.86
N TYR A 10 -26.08 -25.06 10.71
CA TYR A 10 -25.46 -23.76 10.53
C TYR A 10 -26.43 -22.70 9.97
N GLY A 11 -27.14 -21.99 10.85
CA GLY A 11 -27.96 -20.81 10.53
C GLY A 11 -29.02 -21.00 9.44
N ILE A 12 -29.62 -19.88 8.99
CA ILE A 12 -30.73 -19.84 8.03
C ILE A 12 -30.34 -20.09 6.56
N TYR A 13 -29.05 -20.20 6.26
CA TYR A 13 -28.58 -20.43 4.88
C TYR A 13 -28.62 -21.91 4.48
N THR A 14 -28.92 -22.81 5.43
CA THR A 14 -29.13 -24.25 5.19
C THR A 14 -30.43 -24.72 5.80
N ASN A 15 -31.31 -25.28 4.98
CA ASN A 15 -32.55 -25.90 5.45
C ASN A 15 -32.27 -27.29 6.06
N PRO A 16 -33.13 -27.77 6.98
CA PRO A 16 -33.12 -29.16 7.40
C PRO A 16 -33.24 -30.10 6.18
N PRO A 17 -32.61 -31.29 6.20
CA PRO A 17 -32.62 -32.22 5.08
C PRO A 17 -34.07 -32.63 4.73
N SER A 18 -34.42 -32.51 3.44
CA SER A 18 -35.75 -32.85 2.94
C SER A 18 -35.98 -34.35 2.80
N ASN A 19 -34.90 -35.13 2.70
CA ASN A 19 -34.90 -36.58 2.47
C ASN A 19 -34.84 -37.43 3.74
N ILE A 20 -34.85 -36.81 4.93
CA ILE A 20 -34.83 -37.50 6.22
C ILE A 20 -36.08 -37.10 6.97
N ASP A 21 -36.98 -38.02 7.30
CA ASP A 21 -38.19 -37.67 8.05
C ASP A 21 -37.93 -37.52 9.55
N LYS A 22 -37.12 -38.42 10.12
CA LYS A 22 -36.73 -38.41 11.53
C LYS A 22 -35.26 -38.78 11.69
N LEU A 23 -34.57 -38.10 12.59
CA LEU A 23 -33.19 -38.38 13.00
C LEU A 23 -33.16 -39.53 14.01
N GLU A 24 -32.05 -40.26 14.01
CA GLU A 24 -31.77 -41.26 15.03
C GLU A 24 -31.78 -40.65 16.45
N PRO A 25 -32.32 -41.34 17.48
CA PRO A 25 -32.46 -40.80 18.82
C PRO A 25 -31.15 -40.35 19.48
N ASN A 26 -30.00 -40.86 19.03
CA ASN A 26 -28.69 -40.48 19.55
C ASN A 26 -28.09 -39.22 18.88
N VAL A 27 -28.82 -38.56 17.96
CA VAL A 27 -28.40 -37.31 17.31
C VAL A 27 -28.98 -36.11 18.04
N GLN A 28 -28.11 -35.23 18.54
CA GLN A 28 -28.47 -33.95 19.13
C GLN A 28 -28.36 -32.86 18.07
N VAL A 29 -29.46 -32.15 17.79
CA VAL A 29 -29.44 -30.99 16.89
C VAL A 29 -29.00 -29.77 17.68
N ILE A 30 -27.93 -29.12 17.22
CA ILE A 30 -27.38 -27.88 17.76
C ILE A 30 -27.45 -26.82 16.66
N ILE A 31 -28.28 -25.79 16.83
CA ILE A 31 -28.45 -24.74 15.82
C ILE A 31 -27.47 -23.61 16.11
N VAL A 32 -26.45 -23.48 15.28
CA VAL A 32 -25.44 -22.42 15.34
C VAL A 32 -26.03 -21.12 14.81
N GLY A 33 -26.11 -20.10 15.66
CA GLY A 33 -26.85 -18.87 15.40
C GLY A 33 -28.34 -19.11 15.29
N GLY A 34 -28.90 -19.97 16.13
CA GLY A 34 -30.33 -20.30 16.17
C GLY A 34 -31.23 -19.17 16.69
N ARG A 35 -30.70 -18.15 17.37
CA ARG A 35 -31.41 -16.94 17.82
C ARG A 35 -30.98 -15.70 17.06
N ARG A 36 -29.67 -15.53 16.80
CA ARG A 36 -29.03 -14.31 16.24
C ARG A 36 -29.77 -13.05 16.70
N PRO A 37 -29.66 -12.67 17.99
CA PRO A 37 -30.50 -11.64 18.59
C PRO A 37 -30.51 -10.34 17.77
N THR A 38 -29.42 -9.99 17.11
CA THR A 38 -29.35 -8.75 16.36
C THR A 38 -29.73 -8.87 14.87
N SER A 39 -30.14 -10.04 14.38
CA SER A 39 -30.53 -10.26 12.97
C SER A 39 -31.98 -9.81 12.70
N ALA A 40 -32.21 -9.29 11.51
CA ALA A 40 -33.55 -8.96 11.00
C ALA A 40 -34.36 -10.21 10.59
N ASP A 41 -33.70 -11.36 10.39
CA ASP A 41 -34.28 -12.59 9.82
C ASP A 41 -34.98 -13.46 10.87
N ARG A 42 -35.76 -12.84 11.77
CA ARG A 42 -36.36 -13.51 12.93
C ARG A 42 -37.33 -14.62 12.54
N GLU A 43 -38.10 -14.41 11.47
CA GLU A 43 -39.06 -15.39 10.96
C GLU A 43 -38.36 -16.61 10.36
N GLU A 44 -37.31 -16.41 9.58
CA GLU A 44 -36.52 -17.51 8.98
C GLU A 44 -35.82 -18.34 10.07
N LEU A 45 -35.34 -17.69 11.13
CA LEU A 45 -34.80 -18.39 12.29
C LEU A 45 -35.87 -19.22 13.01
N GLN A 46 -37.11 -18.73 13.10
CA GLN A 46 -38.22 -19.51 13.65
C GLN A 46 -38.53 -20.72 12.76
N LYS A 47 -38.65 -20.53 11.43
CA LYS A 47 -38.87 -21.62 10.47
C LYS A 47 -37.77 -22.67 10.54
N LEU A 48 -36.51 -22.25 10.67
CA LEU A 48 -35.37 -23.14 10.85
C LEU A 48 -35.51 -24.00 12.11
N ARG A 49 -35.82 -23.37 13.25
CA ARG A 49 -36.04 -24.08 14.52
C ARG A 49 -37.19 -25.07 14.41
N ASP A 50 -38.33 -24.65 13.85
CA ASP A 50 -39.51 -25.50 13.67
C ASP A 50 -39.24 -26.66 12.70
N GLY A 51 -38.49 -26.40 11.65
CA GLY A 51 -38.07 -27.40 10.68
C GLY A 51 -37.20 -28.48 11.32
N TRP A 52 -36.20 -28.09 12.12
CA TRP A 52 -35.37 -29.04 12.86
C TRP A 52 -36.14 -29.76 13.95
N ALA A 53 -37.01 -29.08 14.70
CA ALA A 53 -37.82 -29.67 15.76
C ALA A 53 -38.71 -30.81 15.25
N LYS A 54 -39.19 -30.73 14.00
CA LYS A 54 -39.94 -31.84 13.36
C LYS A 54 -39.09 -33.09 13.12
N LYS A 55 -37.79 -32.92 12.91
CA LYS A 55 -36.85 -34.00 12.54
C LYS A 55 -36.26 -34.73 13.74
N THR A 56 -36.39 -34.23 14.98
CA THR A 56 -35.76 -34.82 16.18
C THR A 56 -36.80 -35.07 17.28
N ASP A 57 -36.58 -36.06 18.14
CA ASP A 57 -37.32 -36.22 19.41
C ASP A 57 -36.57 -35.59 20.59
N ASN A 58 -35.28 -35.30 20.42
CA ASN A 58 -34.49 -34.53 21.39
C ASN A 58 -34.84 -33.04 21.29
N PRO A 59 -34.94 -32.31 22.41
CA PRO A 59 -35.04 -30.85 22.36
C PRO A 59 -33.83 -30.27 21.62
N ILE A 60 -34.05 -29.19 20.85
CA ILE A 60 -32.94 -28.54 20.13
C ILE A 60 -31.97 -27.90 21.13
N GLU A 61 -30.71 -27.74 20.76
CA GLU A 61 -29.76 -26.91 21.50
C GLU A 61 -29.42 -25.69 20.65
N ILE A 62 -29.22 -24.55 21.29
CA ILE A 62 -28.82 -23.32 20.61
C ILE A 62 -27.32 -23.12 20.84
N PHE A 63 -26.58 -22.75 19.80
CA PHE A 63 -25.21 -22.28 19.94
C PHE A 63 -25.12 -20.86 19.41
N GLU A 64 -25.05 -19.87 20.30
CA GLU A 64 -24.99 -18.46 19.91
C GLU A 64 -23.57 -17.91 19.90
N ASN A 65 -23.26 -17.26 18.78
CA ASN A 65 -22.15 -16.35 18.69
C ASN A 65 -22.71 -14.94 18.90
N TYR A 66 -22.52 -14.39 20.10
CA TYR A 66 -22.63 -12.94 20.30
C TYR A 66 -21.63 -12.23 19.38
N PRO A 67 -21.84 -10.97 18.96
CA PRO A 67 -21.19 -10.41 17.76
C PRO A 67 -19.64 -10.51 17.76
N PHE A 68 -19.12 -11.65 17.30
CA PHE A 68 -17.70 -11.96 17.06
C PHE A 68 -17.41 -12.10 15.57
N THR A 69 -18.24 -11.52 14.72
CA THR A 69 -17.82 -11.29 13.34
C THR A 69 -16.78 -10.20 13.41
N GLY A 70 -15.59 -10.35 12.80
CA GLY A 70 -14.42 -9.44 12.87
C GLY A 70 -14.65 -7.95 12.55
N ARG A 71 -15.58 -7.31 13.27
CA ARG A 71 -16.17 -5.98 13.19
C ARG A 71 -16.22 -5.32 14.58
N GLY A 72 -15.55 -5.88 15.60
CA GLY A 72 -15.32 -5.18 16.87
C GLY A 72 -15.49 -6.07 18.11
N PHE A 73 -14.38 -6.33 18.79
CA PHE A 73 -14.36 -6.78 20.19
C PHE A 73 -14.70 -5.63 21.15
N TYR A 74 -14.65 -4.38 20.69
CA TYR A 74 -14.69 -3.17 21.51
C TYR A 74 -16.03 -2.39 21.46
N LEU A 75 -16.97 -2.78 20.59
CA LEU A 75 -18.26 -2.07 20.48
C LEU A 75 -19.20 -2.53 21.60
N PRO A 76 -19.78 -1.62 22.40
CA PRO A 76 -20.60 -1.98 23.56
C PRO A 76 -21.99 -2.50 23.15
N ALA A 77 -22.06 -3.72 22.61
CA ALA A 77 -23.31 -4.35 22.19
C ALA A 77 -24.07 -4.94 23.40
N PHE A 78 -24.44 -4.08 24.36
CA PHE A 78 -25.30 -4.43 25.49
C PHE A 78 -26.76 -4.44 25.02
N ILE A 79 -27.35 -5.63 24.84
CA ILE A 79 -28.65 -5.82 24.15
C ILE A 79 -29.69 -6.56 25.01
N PRO A 80 -30.01 -6.08 26.22
CA PRO A 80 -30.80 -6.82 27.20
C PRO A 80 -32.21 -7.19 26.72
N ARG A 81 -32.92 -6.28 26.06
CA ARG A 81 -34.31 -6.53 25.60
C ARG A 81 -34.30 -7.56 24.48
N VAL A 82 -33.48 -7.31 23.47
CA VAL A 82 -33.37 -8.16 22.28
C VAL A 82 -32.87 -9.57 22.63
N MET A 83 -31.94 -9.67 23.59
CA MET A 83 -31.44 -10.95 24.10
C MET A 83 -32.54 -11.70 24.84
N GLY A 84 -33.23 -11.04 25.77
CA GLY A 84 -34.29 -11.65 26.55
C GLY A 84 -35.46 -12.17 25.72
N ASP A 85 -35.94 -11.37 24.76
CA ASP A 85 -36.99 -11.77 23.82
C ASP A 85 -36.59 -13.01 23.02
N SER A 86 -35.34 -13.02 22.53
CA SER A 86 -34.83 -14.14 21.76
C SER A 86 -34.66 -15.42 22.59
N ILE A 87 -34.31 -15.32 23.87
CA ILE A 87 -34.21 -16.47 24.77
C ILE A 87 -35.62 -17.01 25.08
N ASN A 88 -36.57 -16.13 25.43
CA ASN A 88 -37.97 -16.53 25.67
C ASN A 88 -38.58 -17.25 24.45
N ALA A 89 -38.27 -16.80 23.23
CA ALA A 89 -38.72 -17.46 22.00
C ALA A 89 -38.24 -18.91 21.84
N THR A 90 -37.18 -19.31 22.55
CA THR A 90 -36.63 -20.69 22.48
C THR A 90 -37.02 -21.55 23.70
N LYS A 91 -37.56 -20.95 24.76
CA LYS A 91 -37.92 -21.67 25.99
C LYS A 91 -39.05 -22.66 25.73
N GLY A 92 -38.80 -23.93 26.06
CA GLY A 92 -39.73 -25.03 25.87
C GLY A 92 -39.55 -25.80 24.56
N VAL A 93 -38.72 -25.29 23.64
CA VAL A 93 -38.26 -26.03 22.45
C VAL A 93 -36.77 -26.37 22.58
N SER A 94 -35.99 -25.48 23.19
CA SER A 94 -34.57 -25.66 23.45
C SER A 94 -34.29 -26.32 24.81
N ARG A 95 -33.25 -27.17 24.87
CA ARG A 95 -32.66 -27.72 26.09
C ARG A 95 -31.82 -26.69 26.85
N GLY A 96 -31.33 -25.66 26.17
CA GLY A 96 -30.39 -24.67 26.69
C GLY A 96 -29.55 -24.05 25.59
N GLU A 97 -28.53 -23.29 25.97
CA GLU A 97 -27.60 -22.70 25.01
C GLU A 97 -26.14 -22.82 25.40
N ASP A 98 -25.32 -23.07 24.40
CA ASP A 98 -23.90 -22.72 24.40
C ASP A 98 -23.79 -21.26 23.93
N ILE A 99 -23.06 -20.44 24.68
CA ILE A 99 -22.77 -19.06 24.31
C ILE A 99 -21.27 -18.93 24.15
N TRP A 100 -20.85 -18.62 22.93
CA TRP A 100 -19.47 -18.19 22.74
C TRP A 100 -19.33 -16.77 23.28
N LEU A 101 -18.24 -16.50 23.98
CA LEU A 101 -17.85 -15.21 24.55
C LEU A 101 -16.58 -14.72 23.86
N THR A 102 -16.19 -13.48 24.13
CA THR A 102 -14.91 -12.99 23.63
C THR A 102 -13.78 -13.75 24.32
N MET A 103 -12.72 -14.02 23.56
CA MET A 103 -11.58 -14.82 23.99
C MET A 103 -10.64 -14.11 24.97
N ASP A 104 -10.89 -12.83 25.27
CA ASP A 104 -10.21 -12.10 26.35
C ASP A 104 -11.09 -12.16 27.61
N PHE A 105 -10.76 -13.09 28.49
CA PHE A 105 -11.49 -13.33 29.74
C PHE A 105 -10.89 -12.59 30.94
N ASP A 106 -9.81 -11.84 30.72
CA ASP A 106 -9.12 -11.07 31.75
C ASP A 106 -9.73 -9.66 31.85
N GLU A 107 -8.95 -8.67 32.27
CA GLU A 107 -9.44 -7.34 32.69
C GLU A 107 -10.17 -6.55 31.58
N ASN A 108 -9.85 -6.80 30.31
CA ASN A 108 -10.30 -5.97 29.20
C ASN A 108 -11.75 -6.24 28.77
N ALA A 109 -12.28 -7.44 28.97
CA ALA A 109 -13.63 -7.78 28.51
C ALA A 109 -14.51 -8.50 29.51
N ILE A 110 -14.00 -8.78 30.70
CA ILE A 110 -14.82 -9.37 31.75
C ILE A 110 -16.05 -8.51 32.08
N GLY A 111 -15.97 -7.17 31.98
CA GLY A 111 -17.12 -6.28 32.13
C GLY A 111 -18.24 -6.54 31.10
N TYR A 112 -17.88 -6.74 29.84
CA TYR A 112 -18.82 -7.07 28.76
C TYR A 112 -19.33 -8.52 28.86
N ASN A 113 -18.41 -9.48 29.04
CA ASN A 113 -18.72 -10.90 29.15
C ASN A 113 -19.63 -11.20 30.34
N HIS A 114 -19.42 -10.56 31.48
CA HIS A 114 -20.26 -10.73 32.67
C HIS A 114 -21.73 -10.44 32.36
N PHE A 115 -22.03 -9.34 31.64
CA PHE A 115 -23.39 -9.02 31.23
C PHE A 115 -24.01 -10.15 30.40
N LEU A 116 -23.29 -10.65 29.38
CA LEU A 116 -23.77 -11.74 28.52
C LEU A 116 -24.08 -13.01 29.33
N ILE A 117 -23.12 -13.46 30.16
CA ILE A 117 -23.25 -14.68 30.97
C ILE A 117 -24.40 -14.53 31.96
N TYR A 118 -24.38 -13.47 32.77
CA TYR A 118 -25.35 -13.25 33.83
C TYR A 118 -26.76 -13.15 33.25
N PHE A 119 -26.93 -12.36 32.19
CA PHE A 119 -28.24 -12.11 31.62
C PHE A 119 -28.80 -13.35 30.93
N THR A 120 -27.99 -14.08 30.14
CA THR A 120 -28.37 -15.39 29.58
C THR A 120 -28.80 -16.34 30.70
N ALA A 121 -27.97 -16.54 31.73
CA ALA A 121 -28.25 -17.51 32.79
C ALA A 121 -29.53 -17.16 33.57
N ARG A 122 -29.69 -15.89 33.97
CA ARG A 122 -30.88 -15.40 34.68
C ARG A 122 -32.14 -15.44 33.82
N MET A 123 -32.01 -15.25 32.50
CA MET A 123 -33.14 -15.43 31.58
C MET A 123 -33.57 -16.89 31.54
N TYR A 124 -32.67 -17.87 31.42
CA TYR A 124 -33.05 -19.30 31.43
C TYR A 124 -33.58 -19.80 32.77
N TRP A 125 -33.11 -19.25 33.89
CA TRP A 125 -33.60 -19.63 35.23
C TRP A 125 -35.05 -19.21 35.50
N GLY A 126 -35.54 -18.17 34.82
CA GLY A 126 -36.92 -17.69 34.95
C GLY A 126 -37.95 -18.61 34.29
N GLY A 127 -39.24 -18.27 34.46
CA GLY A 127 -40.35 -18.96 33.79
C GLY A 127 -40.34 -18.81 32.26
N LYS A 128 -41.31 -19.46 31.58
CA LYS A 128 -41.44 -19.44 30.11
C LYS A 128 -41.53 -18.02 29.51
N GLN A 129 -42.09 -17.07 30.26
CA GLN A 129 -42.20 -15.67 29.90
C GLN A 129 -41.50 -14.80 30.95
N GLN A 130 -40.18 -14.86 30.98
CA GLN A 130 -39.40 -14.04 31.91
C GLN A 130 -39.36 -12.59 31.41
N ASP A 131 -39.65 -11.64 32.28
CA ASP A 131 -39.62 -10.21 31.93
C ASP A 131 -38.17 -9.72 31.84
N ALA A 132 -37.68 -9.57 30.61
CA ALA A 132 -36.32 -9.14 30.32
C ALA A 132 -36.05 -7.69 30.76
N VAL A 133 -37.06 -6.81 30.67
CA VAL A 133 -36.93 -5.40 31.06
C VAL A 133 -36.79 -5.32 32.58
N LYS A 134 -37.68 -5.98 33.32
CA LYS A 134 -37.62 -5.99 34.79
C LYS A 134 -36.33 -6.64 35.31
N LEU A 135 -35.87 -7.74 34.69
CA LEU A 135 -34.60 -8.37 35.04
C LEU A 135 -33.41 -7.44 34.80
N PHE A 136 -33.44 -6.70 33.69
CA PHE A 136 -32.40 -5.74 33.34
C PHE A 136 -32.37 -4.55 34.31
N GLU A 137 -33.52 -4.05 34.75
CA GLU A 137 -33.62 -3.01 35.76
C GLU A 137 -33.06 -3.47 37.12
N GLU A 138 -33.44 -4.69 37.55
CA GLU A 138 -32.91 -5.32 38.76
C GLU A 138 -31.39 -5.48 38.68
N TYR A 139 -30.87 -5.95 37.53
CA TYR A 139 -29.44 -6.08 37.29
C TYR A 139 -28.72 -4.74 37.46
N CYS A 140 -29.21 -3.69 36.80
CA CYS A 140 -28.60 -2.37 36.90
C CYS A 140 -28.62 -1.84 38.34
N GLN A 141 -29.74 -1.99 39.05
CA GLN A 141 -29.90 -1.54 40.43
C GLN A 141 -28.97 -2.30 41.39
N LEU A 142 -28.95 -3.63 41.35
CA LEU A 142 -28.21 -4.45 42.32
C LEU A 142 -26.72 -4.49 42.00
N PHE A 143 -26.34 -4.56 40.72
CA PHE A 143 -24.95 -4.73 40.34
C PHE A 143 -24.17 -3.40 40.44
N TYR A 144 -24.77 -2.28 40.01
CA TYR A 144 -24.13 -0.96 39.98
C TYR A 144 -24.57 -0.01 41.10
N GLY A 145 -25.54 -0.39 41.94
CA GLY A 145 -25.90 0.34 43.15
C GLY A 145 -26.31 1.79 42.86
N PRO A 146 -25.65 2.81 43.47
CA PRO A 146 -25.94 4.22 43.23
C PRO A 146 -25.90 4.66 41.75
N ALA A 147 -25.12 3.98 40.90
CA ALA A 147 -25.04 4.26 39.47
C ALA A 147 -26.09 3.53 38.62
N GLY A 148 -26.98 2.74 39.23
CA GLY A 148 -27.86 1.82 38.50
C GLY A 148 -28.78 2.50 37.49
N LYS A 149 -29.31 3.69 37.82
CA LYS A 149 -30.18 4.44 36.90
C LYS A 149 -29.41 4.92 35.67
N GLU A 150 -28.22 5.45 35.88
CA GLU A 150 -27.34 6.00 34.84
C GLU A 150 -26.74 4.88 33.97
N MET A 151 -26.33 3.76 34.57
CA MET A 151 -25.89 2.57 33.83
C MET A 151 -27.00 2.00 32.95
N ARG A 152 -28.25 2.02 33.43
CA ARG A 152 -29.41 1.64 32.61
C ARG A 152 -29.54 2.53 31.39
N SER A 153 -29.38 3.85 31.55
CA SER A 153 -29.42 4.80 30.42
C SER A 153 -28.27 4.57 29.42
N PHE A 154 -27.06 4.31 29.91
CA PHE A 154 -25.91 3.98 29.06
C PHE A 154 -26.17 2.71 28.23
N PHE A 155 -26.62 1.63 28.85
CA PHE A 155 -26.90 0.38 28.17
C PHE A 155 -28.09 0.45 27.20
N GLN A 156 -29.14 1.21 27.53
CA GLN A 156 -30.25 1.44 26.59
C GLN A 156 -29.75 2.15 25.34
N TYR A 157 -28.94 3.19 25.49
CA TYR A 157 -28.33 3.89 24.37
C TYR A 157 -27.43 2.97 23.54
N CYS A 158 -26.65 2.11 24.21
CA CYS A 158 -25.83 1.10 23.55
C CYS A 158 -26.67 0.13 22.72
N GLU A 159 -27.76 -0.42 23.27
CA GLU A 159 -28.65 -1.34 22.56
C GLU A 159 -29.16 -0.76 21.24
N ASP A 160 -29.51 0.54 21.27
CA ASP A 160 -30.09 1.24 20.13
C ASP A 160 -29.02 1.66 19.08
N HIS A 161 -27.78 1.95 19.50
CA HIS A 161 -26.81 2.65 18.64
C HIS A 161 -25.46 1.95 18.43
N TRP A 162 -25.13 0.84 19.12
CA TRP A 162 -23.75 0.28 19.14
C TRP A 162 -23.14 0.03 17.76
N ARG A 163 -23.94 -0.30 16.74
CA ARG A 163 -23.47 -0.50 15.36
C ARG A 163 -23.07 0.79 14.68
N GLU A 164 -23.84 1.83 14.92
CA GLU A 164 -23.66 3.13 14.29
C GLU A 164 -22.43 3.84 14.87
N MET A 165 -22.09 3.55 16.12
CA MET A 165 -20.85 4.01 16.78
C MET A 165 -19.57 3.55 16.05
N GLU A 166 -19.63 2.54 15.18
CA GLU A 166 -18.49 2.15 14.33
C GLU A 166 -18.17 3.22 13.28
N GLN A 167 -19.13 4.07 12.91
CA GLN A 167 -19.03 5.01 11.79
C GLN A 167 -19.41 6.45 12.19
N ASP A 168 -19.97 6.65 13.38
CA ASP A 168 -20.51 7.94 13.83
C ASP A 168 -19.89 8.32 15.19
N ALA A 169 -19.01 9.33 15.15
CA ALA A 169 -18.30 9.83 16.32
C ALA A 169 -19.27 10.43 17.36
N ASP A 170 -20.34 11.11 16.93
CA ASP A 170 -21.28 11.75 17.86
C ASP A 170 -22.01 10.69 18.68
N LYS A 171 -22.38 9.57 18.05
CA LYS A 171 -22.97 8.43 18.77
C LYS A 171 -21.99 7.76 19.71
N ALA A 172 -20.74 7.55 19.27
CA ALA A 172 -19.70 6.99 20.14
C ALA A 172 -19.44 7.90 21.36
N ASN A 173 -19.28 9.20 21.14
CA ASN A 173 -19.09 10.20 22.19
C ASN A 173 -20.28 10.24 23.16
N ARG A 174 -21.51 10.19 22.63
CA ARG A 174 -22.70 10.18 23.47
C ARG A 174 -22.76 8.97 24.40
N ALA A 175 -22.36 7.79 23.92
CA ALA A 175 -22.27 6.60 24.77
C ALA A 175 -21.23 6.78 25.89
N LEU A 176 -20.05 7.32 25.54
CA LEU A 176 -18.98 7.61 26.51
C LEU A 176 -19.39 8.66 27.55
N GLU A 177 -20.12 9.69 27.16
CA GLU A 177 -20.69 10.68 28.07
C GLU A 177 -21.68 10.06 29.08
N LEU A 178 -22.61 9.24 28.59
CA LEU A 178 -23.57 8.54 29.44
C LEU A 178 -22.86 7.62 30.44
N PHE A 179 -21.81 6.93 30.00
CA PHE A 179 -20.99 6.11 30.88
C PHE A 179 -20.24 6.95 31.92
N ALA A 180 -19.64 8.09 31.53
CA ALA A 180 -18.95 8.98 32.46
C ALA A 180 -19.90 9.51 33.56
N ILE A 181 -21.15 9.84 33.21
CA ILE A 181 -22.18 10.23 34.17
C ILE A 181 -22.46 9.10 35.17
N ALA A 182 -22.50 7.84 34.72
CA ALA A 182 -22.70 6.69 35.60
C ALA A 182 -21.49 6.45 36.52
N LYS A 183 -20.26 6.54 35.97
CA LYS A 183 -19.01 6.38 36.74
C LYS A 183 -18.91 7.40 37.87
N ALA A 184 -19.35 8.64 37.65
CA ALA A 184 -19.34 9.68 38.67
C ALA A 184 -20.32 9.47 39.85
N LYS A 185 -21.20 8.45 39.79
CA LYS A 185 -22.17 8.15 40.88
C LYS A 185 -21.62 7.26 41.98
N VAL A 186 -20.44 6.69 41.81
CA VAL A 186 -19.85 5.73 42.74
C VAL A 186 -18.43 6.14 43.11
N ASP A 187 -18.03 5.79 44.32
CA ASP A 187 -16.62 5.86 44.72
C ASP A 187 -15.83 4.73 44.04
N ALA A 188 -14.63 5.02 43.52
CA ALA A 188 -13.84 4.08 42.74
C ALA A 188 -13.41 2.83 43.54
N GLU A 189 -13.18 2.98 44.84
CA GLU A 189 -12.76 1.89 45.73
C GLU A 189 -13.94 1.03 46.21
N SER A 190 -15.17 1.55 46.10
CA SER A 190 -16.38 0.79 46.39
C SER A 190 -16.54 -0.42 45.46
N ILE A 191 -17.30 -1.43 45.91
CA ILE A 191 -17.59 -2.62 45.08
C ILE A 191 -18.28 -2.25 43.76
N HIS A 192 -19.11 -1.21 43.75
CA HIS A 192 -19.77 -0.72 42.53
C HIS A 192 -18.80 0.05 41.63
N GLY A 193 -17.87 0.81 42.21
CA GLY A 193 -16.76 1.46 41.50
C GLY A 193 -15.89 0.46 40.77
N LYS A 194 -15.45 -0.60 41.45
CA LYS A 194 -14.66 -1.69 40.85
C LYS A 194 -15.39 -2.36 39.69
N ARG A 195 -16.70 -2.62 39.81
CA ARG A 195 -17.53 -3.17 38.72
C ARG A 195 -17.66 -2.24 37.52
N ILE A 196 -17.80 -0.93 37.76
CA ILE A 196 -17.80 0.07 36.70
C ILE A 196 -16.44 0.15 36.01
N GLY A 197 -15.34 0.02 36.77
CA GLY A 197 -13.97 -0.03 36.22
C GLY A 197 -13.80 -1.12 35.14
N LEU A 198 -14.42 -2.29 35.31
CA LEU A 198 -14.38 -3.36 34.31
C LEU A 198 -15.05 -2.97 32.98
N ILE A 199 -16.13 -2.18 33.02
CA ILE A 199 -16.77 -1.63 31.82
C ILE A 199 -15.92 -0.49 31.24
N ASP A 200 -15.30 0.31 32.11
CA ASP A 200 -14.45 1.42 31.71
C ASP A 200 -13.26 0.95 30.86
N ASN A 201 -12.58 -0.12 31.28
CA ASN A 201 -11.49 -0.76 30.57
C ASN A 201 -11.93 -1.27 29.18
N TYR A 202 -13.10 -1.93 29.14
CA TYR A 202 -13.69 -2.42 27.89
C TYR A 202 -13.95 -1.30 26.86
N LEU A 203 -14.30 -0.10 27.34
CA LEU A 203 -14.63 1.03 26.47
C LEU A 203 -13.41 1.74 25.86
N ASN A 204 -12.18 1.33 26.15
CA ASN A 204 -10.98 1.94 25.56
C ASN A 204 -10.99 1.87 24.03
N GLY A 205 -11.37 0.75 23.44
CA GLY A 205 -11.46 0.66 21.98
C GLY A 205 -12.53 1.58 21.38
N LEU A 206 -13.63 1.85 22.10
CA LEU A 206 -14.64 2.82 21.66
C LEU A 206 -14.12 4.26 21.73
N ARG A 207 -13.35 4.61 22.78
CA ARG A 207 -12.67 5.92 22.87
C ARG A 207 -11.74 6.12 21.69
N ASN A 208 -10.91 5.13 21.40
CA ASN A 208 -9.96 5.16 20.29
C ASN A 208 -10.70 5.31 18.96
N LYS A 209 -11.78 4.55 18.77
CA LYS A 209 -12.61 4.67 17.58
C LYS A 209 -13.21 6.07 17.42
N SER A 210 -13.71 6.65 18.51
CA SER A 210 -14.29 8.00 18.48
C SER A 210 -13.26 9.05 18.06
N VAL A 211 -12.06 8.99 18.63
CA VAL A 211 -10.94 9.88 18.24
C VAL A 211 -10.61 9.70 16.76
N GLN A 212 -10.50 8.46 16.27
CA GLN A 212 -10.23 8.19 14.86
C GLN A 212 -11.33 8.72 13.93
N LEU A 213 -12.61 8.57 14.30
CA LEU A 213 -13.72 9.07 13.49
C LEU A 213 -13.77 10.60 13.44
N ALA A 214 -13.29 11.29 14.47
CA ALA A 214 -13.16 12.74 14.47
C ALA A 214 -12.00 13.25 13.58
N GLN A 215 -11.03 12.39 13.24
CA GLN A 215 -9.90 12.76 12.41
C GLN A 215 -10.27 12.78 10.92
N LYS A 216 -10.08 13.94 10.27
CA LYS A 216 -10.32 14.10 8.82
C LYS A 216 -9.11 13.64 8.02
N ARG A 217 -9.02 12.34 7.72
CA ARG A 217 -7.90 11.75 6.96
C ARG A 217 -8.18 11.75 5.46
N GLY A 218 -7.22 12.23 4.67
CA GLY A 218 -7.27 12.15 3.21
C GLY A 218 -6.90 10.77 2.68
N PRO A 219 -6.81 10.58 1.36
CA PRO A 219 -6.37 9.32 0.77
C PRO A 219 -4.91 9.03 1.12
N VAL A 220 -4.68 7.93 1.84
CA VAL A 220 -3.36 7.39 2.20
C VAL A 220 -3.23 5.93 1.75
N PRO A 221 -2.01 5.39 1.59
CA PRO A 221 -1.79 3.98 1.29
C PRO A 221 -2.28 3.06 2.43
N ASN A 222 -2.34 1.77 2.11
CA ASN A 222 -2.68 0.70 3.04
C ASN A 222 -1.51 -0.28 3.13
N LEU A 223 -1.06 -0.60 4.35
CA LEU A 223 -0.15 -1.70 4.65
C LEU A 223 -0.93 -2.75 5.44
N ARG A 224 -1.05 -3.97 4.88
CA ARG A 224 -1.90 -5.00 5.46
C ARG A 224 -1.06 -6.17 5.96
N LEU A 225 -1.29 -6.59 7.20
CA LEU A 225 -0.75 -7.83 7.74
C LEU A 225 -1.60 -9.01 7.25
N VAL A 226 -0.98 -9.94 6.52
CA VAL A 226 -1.66 -11.10 5.90
C VAL A 226 -1.06 -12.40 6.42
N GLY A 227 -1.94 -13.33 6.80
CA GLY A 227 -1.54 -14.62 7.34
C GLY A 227 -1.06 -14.52 8.79
N ARG A 228 -0.88 -15.69 9.41
CA ARG A 228 -0.07 -15.82 10.63
C ARG A 228 1.27 -16.36 10.15
N SER A 229 2.26 -15.51 9.92
CA SER A 229 3.62 -15.96 9.63
C SER A 229 4.02 -16.99 10.71
N GLN A 230 4.43 -18.18 10.26
CA GLN A 230 4.84 -19.28 11.13
C GLN A 230 6.37 -19.30 11.13
N GLY A 231 6.97 -19.61 12.28
CA GLY A 231 8.43 -19.69 12.43
C GLY A 231 9.04 -18.47 13.13
N GLU A 232 10.30 -18.63 13.49
CA GLU A 232 11.13 -17.59 14.11
C GLU A 232 11.87 -16.82 13.01
N ILE A 233 12.01 -15.51 13.17
CA ILE A 233 12.86 -14.67 12.32
C ILE A 233 14.13 -14.36 13.11
N VAL A 234 15.28 -14.68 12.54
CA VAL A 234 16.58 -14.37 13.16
C VAL A 234 17.03 -13.02 12.64
N ILE A 235 17.27 -12.06 13.53
CA ILE A 235 17.66 -10.71 13.12
C ILE A 235 19.15 -10.70 12.73
N ASP A 236 19.45 -10.97 11.46
CA ASP A 236 20.82 -11.05 10.93
C ASP A 236 21.04 -10.27 9.61
N GLY A 237 19.97 -9.71 9.04
CA GLY A 237 20.00 -8.87 7.85
C GLY A 237 20.13 -9.62 6.53
N LYS A 238 20.06 -10.96 6.50
CA LYS A 238 20.14 -11.77 5.25
C LYS A 238 18.82 -11.86 4.51
N LEU A 239 17.71 -11.78 5.23
CA LEU A 239 16.34 -11.88 4.70
C LEU A 239 16.03 -13.23 4.03
N ASP A 240 16.66 -14.32 4.47
CA ASP A 240 16.53 -15.65 3.85
C ASP A 240 15.36 -16.50 4.42
N GLU A 241 14.67 -15.99 5.45
CA GLU A 241 13.52 -16.62 6.07
C GLU A 241 12.29 -16.68 5.15
N ASP A 242 11.46 -17.70 5.35
CA ASP A 242 10.20 -17.89 4.60
C ASP A 242 9.27 -16.67 4.72
N ALA A 243 9.23 -16.04 5.89
CA ALA A 243 8.45 -14.82 6.13
C ALA A 243 8.82 -13.68 5.18
N TRP A 244 10.08 -13.64 4.72
CA TRP A 244 10.58 -12.67 3.75
C TRP A 244 10.47 -13.16 2.32
N GLN A 245 10.90 -14.38 2.03
CA GLN A 245 10.87 -14.94 0.67
C GLN A 245 9.44 -15.04 0.12
N ASN A 246 8.48 -15.41 0.96
CA ASN A 246 7.07 -15.61 0.59
C ASN A 246 6.14 -14.53 1.19
N CYS A 247 6.68 -13.34 1.49
CA CYS A 247 5.91 -12.23 2.04
C CYS A 247 4.77 -11.81 1.07
N PRO A 248 3.50 -11.78 1.52
CA PRO A 248 2.39 -11.35 0.68
C PRO A 248 2.56 -9.91 0.18
N THR A 249 2.22 -9.62 -1.08
CA THR A 249 2.35 -8.27 -1.66
C THR A 249 1.64 -7.19 -0.85
N ALA A 250 0.52 -7.51 -0.20
CA ALA A 250 -0.22 -6.55 0.63
C ALA A 250 0.52 -6.17 1.93
N SER A 251 1.52 -6.96 2.33
CA SER A 251 2.44 -6.72 3.45
C SER A 251 3.78 -6.13 2.99
N THR A 252 3.88 -5.75 1.71
CA THR A 252 5.05 -5.10 1.11
C THR A 252 4.74 -3.66 0.70
N GLY A 253 5.72 -2.78 0.79
CA GLY A 253 5.59 -1.39 0.36
C GLY A 253 6.79 -0.90 -0.45
N SER A 254 6.55 0.13 -1.26
CA SER A 254 7.58 0.84 -2.03
C SER A 254 7.47 2.33 -1.75
N MET A 255 8.59 3.00 -1.54
CA MET A 255 8.60 4.42 -1.22
C MET A 255 8.45 5.32 -2.46
N ARG A 256 8.03 6.55 -2.22
CA ARG A 256 7.95 7.66 -3.20
C ARG A 256 8.57 8.91 -2.58
N GLU A 257 9.06 9.82 -3.42
CA GLU A 257 9.62 11.09 -2.95
C GLU A 257 8.57 11.84 -2.09
N LEU A 258 9.03 12.36 -0.96
CA LEU A 258 8.19 12.81 0.15
C LEU A 258 7.26 13.98 -0.20
N GLN A 259 7.75 14.95 -0.97
CA GLN A 259 7.07 16.23 -1.23
C GLN A 259 6.15 16.19 -2.44
N THR A 260 6.54 15.43 -3.47
CA THR A 260 5.93 15.44 -4.81
C THR A 260 5.29 14.11 -5.17
N GLY A 261 5.68 13.02 -4.48
CA GLY A 261 5.22 11.67 -4.78
C GLY A 261 5.92 11.04 -6.00
N GLY A 262 6.98 11.67 -6.51
CA GLY A 262 7.79 11.16 -7.62
C GLY A 262 8.53 9.86 -7.30
N GLN A 263 9.18 9.26 -8.29
CA GLN A 263 10.07 8.13 -8.05
C GLN A 263 11.41 8.62 -7.53
N PRO A 264 11.91 8.11 -6.40
CA PRO A 264 13.28 8.39 -5.97
C PRO A 264 14.27 7.76 -6.94
N ILE A 265 15.50 8.30 -7.04
CA ILE A 265 16.54 7.73 -7.93
C ILE A 265 16.91 6.31 -7.52
N TYR A 266 17.03 6.09 -6.22
CA TYR A 266 17.29 4.79 -5.66
C TYR A 266 16.10 4.35 -4.82
N GLY A 267 15.40 3.33 -5.33
CA GLY A 267 14.19 2.81 -4.72
C GLY A 267 14.42 2.32 -3.30
N THR A 268 13.35 2.29 -2.52
CA THR A 268 13.34 1.57 -1.25
C THR A 268 12.07 0.77 -1.15
N THR A 269 12.24 -0.49 -0.82
CA THR A 269 11.14 -1.43 -0.61
C THR A 269 11.23 -1.99 0.79
N PHE A 270 10.09 -2.40 1.34
CA PHE A 270 10.06 -3.05 2.63
C PHE A 270 9.00 -4.13 2.67
N LYS A 271 9.18 -5.07 3.59
CA LYS A 271 8.25 -6.14 3.96
C LYS A 271 7.90 -5.98 5.43
N SER A 272 6.70 -6.39 5.81
CA SER A 272 6.22 -6.35 7.20
C SER A 272 5.63 -7.69 7.61
N ALA A 273 5.86 -8.11 8.85
CA ALA A 273 5.31 -9.33 9.42
C ALA A 273 4.95 -9.11 10.91
N TRP A 274 3.99 -9.88 11.41
CA TRP A 274 3.62 -9.86 12.84
C TRP A 274 3.56 -11.28 13.38
N ILE A 275 4.48 -11.61 14.29
CA ILE A 275 4.68 -12.94 14.89
C ILE A 275 4.69 -12.81 16.41
N GLY A 276 3.82 -13.56 17.09
CA GLY A 276 3.61 -13.38 18.52
C GLY A 276 3.25 -11.93 18.86
N ASN A 277 4.04 -11.34 19.76
CA ASN A 277 3.92 -9.95 20.21
C ASN A 277 4.97 -9.03 19.54
N ASN A 278 5.49 -9.41 18.37
CA ASN A 278 6.54 -8.65 17.69
C ASN A 278 6.10 -8.25 16.28
N LEU A 279 6.42 -7.01 15.93
CA LEU A 279 6.32 -6.44 14.59
C LEU A 279 7.71 -6.46 13.95
N TYR A 280 7.80 -6.96 12.73
CA TYR A 280 9.06 -7.09 12.01
C TYR A 280 9.03 -6.29 10.70
N PHE A 281 10.17 -5.69 10.35
CA PHE A 281 10.40 -5.11 9.03
C PHE A 281 11.71 -5.61 8.43
N ALA A 282 11.66 -5.89 7.12
CA ALA A 282 12.82 -6.04 6.28
C ALA A 282 12.80 -4.91 5.26
N ILE A 283 13.77 -4.01 5.32
CA ILE A 283 13.85 -2.80 4.49
C ILE A 283 15.08 -2.90 3.61
N ARG A 284 14.88 -2.81 2.29
CA ARG A 284 15.93 -2.82 1.28
C ARG A 284 16.03 -1.46 0.64
N CYS A 285 17.17 -0.81 0.83
CA CYS A 285 17.48 0.52 0.31
C CYS A 285 18.49 0.40 -0.83
N GLU A 286 18.03 0.53 -2.08
CA GLU A 286 18.95 0.59 -3.22
C GLU A 286 19.85 1.84 -3.09
N ASP A 287 21.04 1.78 -3.66
CA ASP A 287 21.98 2.91 -3.71
C ASP A 287 22.83 2.85 -4.98
N HIS A 288 23.67 3.87 -5.20
CA HIS A 288 24.60 3.85 -6.32
C HIS A 288 25.69 2.80 -6.07
N PRO A 289 25.93 1.87 -7.01
CA PRO A 289 26.99 0.88 -6.87
C PRO A 289 28.34 1.50 -6.50
N GLY A 290 28.94 1.06 -5.40
CA GLY A 290 30.25 1.52 -4.92
C GLY A 290 30.32 2.95 -4.35
N GLU A 291 29.20 3.68 -4.27
CA GLU A 291 29.19 5.00 -3.61
C GLU A 291 29.25 4.84 -2.08
N LYS A 292 30.09 5.64 -1.43
CA LYS A 292 30.21 5.61 0.03
C LYS A 292 28.93 6.13 0.68
N LEU A 293 28.34 5.32 1.55
CA LEU A 293 27.19 5.71 2.38
C LEU A 293 27.59 6.80 3.38
N ASN A 294 26.66 7.71 3.69
CA ASN A 294 26.87 8.74 4.70
C ASN A 294 26.44 8.22 6.08
N ILE A 295 27.39 7.66 6.84
CA ILE A 295 27.17 7.19 8.21
C ILE A 295 27.65 8.30 9.17
N ALA A 296 26.70 9.02 9.77
CA ALA A 296 27.00 10.14 10.67
C ALA A 296 27.28 9.73 12.12
N THR A 297 26.87 8.52 12.52
CA THR A 297 27.12 7.96 13.85
C THR A 297 27.06 6.44 13.83
N GLU A 298 27.73 5.79 14.77
CA GLU A 298 27.64 4.34 15.03
C GLU A 298 27.08 4.07 16.44
N GLN A 299 26.70 5.13 17.17
CA GLN A 299 26.30 5.05 18.58
C GLN A 299 24.77 4.97 18.72
N LYS A 300 24.29 4.04 19.55
CA LYS A 300 22.87 3.98 19.96
C LYS A 300 22.48 5.29 20.66
N GLY A 301 21.34 5.85 20.30
CA GLY A 301 20.76 7.05 20.93
C GLY A 301 21.33 8.39 20.42
N ASP A 302 22.27 8.38 19.48
CA ASP A 302 22.90 9.60 19.00
C ASP A 302 22.06 10.33 17.94
N GLN A 303 21.73 11.59 18.20
CA GLN A 303 20.95 12.46 17.31
C GLN A 303 21.70 12.81 16.01
N ALA A 304 23.02 12.59 15.95
CA ALA A 304 23.79 12.79 14.74
C ALA A 304 23.32 11.93 13.56
N ILE A 305 22.54 10.86 13.82
CA ILE A 305 21.91 10.02 12.79
C ILE A 305 21.15 10.83 11.72
N TRP A 306 20.59 11.98 12.08
CA TRP A 306 19.86 12.86 11.17
C TRP A 306 20.71 13.62 10.15
N TYR A 307 22.04 13.56 10.28
CA TYR A 307 22.99 14.11 9.30
C TYR A 307 23.50 13.05 8.30
N GLY A 308 23.04 11.80 8.42
CA GLY A 308 23.43 10.67 7.57
C GLY A 308 22.27 10.01 6.83
N ASP A 309 22.57 8.91 6.14
CA ASP A 309 21.55 8.02 5.60
C ASP A 309 20.83 7.29 6.75
N ALA A 310 19.51 7.25 6.71
CA ALA A 310 18.72 6.52 7.71
C ALA A 310 17.36 6.10 7.14
N VAL A 311 16.80 5.06 7.73
CA VAL A 311 15.38 4.72 7.63
C VAL A 311 14.68 5.06 8.94
N GLU A 312 13.42 5.46 8.84
CA GLU A 312 12.58 5.74 10.00
C GLU A 312 11.26 4.99 9.91
N ILE A 313 10.82 4.42 11.02
CA ILE A 313 9.50 3.82 11.21
C ILE A 313 8.73 4.73 12.17
N LEU A 314 7.63 5.30 11.70
CA LEU A 314 6.72 6.15 12.47
C LEU A 314 5.45 5.36 12.74
N LEU A 315 5.10 5.11 14.00
CA LEU A 315 4.07 4.15 14.38
C LEU A 315 3.07 4.74 15.37
N ASP A 316 1.87 5.04 14.89
CA ASP A 316 0.69 5.52 15.62
C ASP A 316 -0.22 4.31 15.93
N THR A 317 -0.49 4.08 17.22
CA THR A 317 -1.23 2.89 17.69
C THR A 317 -2.63 3.27 18.14
N ASP A 318 -3.44 2.28 18.53
CA ASP A 318 -4.73 2.58 19.15
C ASP A 318 -4.59 3.21 20.53
N SER A 319 -3.51 2.93 21.26
CA SER A 319 -3.27 3.44 22.62
C SER A 319 -2.35 4.65 22.71
N HIS A 320 -1.59 4.98 21.65
CA HIS A 320 -0.55 6.01 21.74
C HIS A 320 -0.36 6.80 20.45
N SER A 321 -0.07 8.11 20.56
CA SER A 321 -0.11 9.02 19.42
C SER A 321 0.88 8.69 18.30
N TYR A 322 2.18 8.50 18.60
CA TYR A 322 3.11 7.76 17.75
C TYR A 322 4.52 7.67 18.33
N TYR A 323 5.22 6.61 17.96
CA TYR A 323 6.65 6.40 18.17
C TYR A 323 7.44 6.68 16.89
N GLN A 324 8.72 7.00 17.04
CA GLN A 324 9.70 7.08 15.97
C GLN A 324 10.87 6.15 16.30
N ILE A 325 11.21 5.28 15.36
CA ILE A 325 12.38 4.40 15.46
C ILE A 325 13.21 4.61 14.20
N ALA A 326 14.50 4.88 14.34
CA ALA A 326 15.36 5.15 13.21
C ALA A 326 16.68 4.38 13.27
N VAL A 327 17.07 3.89 12.10
CA VAL A 327 18.20 3.01 11.91
C VAL A 327 19.03 3.50 10.72
N ASN A 328 20.34 3.56 10.89
CA ASN A 328 21.26 3.86 9.79
C ASN A 328 21.96 2.60 9.25
N PRO A 329 22.71 2.68 8.15
CA PRO A 329 23.39 1.52 7.58
C PRO A 329 24.39 0.82 8.51
N ALA A 330 24.94 1.54 9.51
CA ALA A 330 25.85 0.98 10.50
C ALA A 330 25.14 0.26 11.66
N GLY A 331 23.80 0.22 11.66
CA GLY A 331 23.00 -0.39 12.72
C GLY A 331 22.83 0.50 13.96
N ALA A 332 23.24 1.77 13.91
CA ALA A 332 22.93 2.72 14.98
C ALA A 332 21.42 2.92 15.05
N LEU A 333 20.87 2.78 16.26
CA LEU A 333 19.44 2.88 16.55
C LEU A 333 19.18 4.11 17.43
N ILE A 334 18.18 4.90 17.09
CA ILE A 334 17.57 5.87 17.99
C ILE A 334 16.06 5.69 18.00
N ASP A 335 15.47 5.75 19.19
CA ASP A 335 14.04 5.65 19.42
C ASP A 335 13.52 6.87 20.20
N LEU A 336 12.32 7.29 19.84
CA LEU A 336 11.67 8.45 20.44
C LEU A 336 10.17 8.20 20.60
N ASP A 337 9.63 8.60 21.74
CA ASP A 337 8.20 8.81 21.90
C ASP A 337 7.85 10.21 21.41
N ARG A 338 7.03 10.32 20.36
CA ARG A 338 6.59 11.61 19.81
C ARG A 338 5.17 12.01 20.24
N GLY A 339 4.50 11.16 21.01
CA GLY A 339 3.23 11.44 21.67
C GLY A 339 3.38 12.18 23.00
N THR A 340 4.59 12.23 23.57
CA THR A 340 4.89 12.98 24.79
C THR A 340 5.45 14.39 24.50
N ASP A 341 5.61 15.17 25.57
CA ASP A 341 6.24 16.49 25.52
C ASP A 341 7.68 16.41 24.97
N LYS A 342 8.09 17.43 24.21
CA LYS A 342 9.39 17.45 23.52
C LYS A 342 10.60 17.19 24.42
N GLY A 343 10.53 17.59 25.69
CA GLY A 343 11.59 17.34 26.67
C GLY A 343 11.77 15.86 27.05
N HIS A 344 10.76 15.02 26.79
CA HIS A 344 10.72 13.61 27.17
C HIS A 344 10.84 12.65 25.97
N TRP A 345 10.97 13.17 24.75
CA TRP A 345 10.99 12.32 23.55
C TRP A 345 12.03 11.20 23.60
N PHE A 346 13.22 11.47 24.15
CA PHE A 346 14.33 10.52 24.22
C PHE A 346 14.31 9.63 25.47
N GLY A 347 13.24 9.69 26.27
CA GLY A 347 13.10 8.89 27.49
C GLY A 347 12.47 7.52 27.28
N TRP A 348 12.07 7.18 26.05
CA TRP A 348 11.41 5.92 25.69
C TRP A 348 12.36 5.02 24.91
N GLU A 349 12.37 3.72 25.23
CA GLU A 349 13.15 2.71 24.51
C GLU A 349 12.24 1.68 23.82
N SER A 350 12.45 1.48 22.52
CA SER A 350 11.68 0.54 21.71
C SER A 350 11.89 -0.92 22.08
N GLN A 351 13.01 -1.25 22.74
CA GLN A 351 13.53 -2.61 22.91
C GLN A 351 13.72 -3.35 21.57
N ALA A 352 13.90 -2.59 20.48
CA ALA A 352 14.08 -3.17 19.16
C ALA A 352 15.43 -3.89 19.02
N GLU A 353 15.41 -4.97 18.24
CA GLU A 353 16.60 -5.69 17.80
C GLU A 353 16.80 -5.42 16.32
N VAL A 354 18.03 -5.08 15.92
CA VAL A 354 18.36 -4.59 14.58
C VAL A 354 19.60 -5.30 14.05
N ALA A 355 19.54 -5.71 12.79
CA ALA A 355 20.70 -6.10 12.00
C ALA A 355 20.71 -5.35 10.66
N THR A 356 21.90 -5.02 10.18
CA THR A 356 22.09 -4.36 8.88
C THR A 356 23.12 -5.10 8.04
N GLN A 357 22.96 -5.01 6.72
CA GLN A 357 23.97 -5.48 5.76
C GLN A 357 24.19 -4.43 4.69
N ILE A 358 25.45 -4.16 4.38
CA ILE A 358 25.86 -3.24 3.31
C ILE A 358 26.40 -4.09 2.16
N HIS A 359 25.81 -3.93 0.99
CA HIS A 359 26.25 -4.54 -0.26
C HIS A 359 26.75 -3.46 -1.22
N GLU A 360 27.17 -3.86 -2.42
CA GLU A 360 27.74 -2.93 -3.41
C GLU A 360 26.72 -1.88 -3.89
N ASP A 361 25.47 -2.30 -4.14
CA ASP A 361 24.41 -1.52 -4.78
C ASP A 361 23.19 -1.27 -3.87
N HIS A 362 23.22 -1.72 -2.61
CA HIS A 362 22.14 -1.55 -1.66
C HIS A 362 22.60 -1.78 -0.22
N TRP A 363 21.75 -1.42 0.73
CA TRP A 363 21.87 -1.85 2.13
C TRP A 363 20.52 -2.29 2.68
N ILE A 364 20.57 -3.10 3.73
CA ILE A 364 19.42 -3.75 4.35
C ILE A 364 19.32 -3.32 5.81
N VAL A 365 18.09 -3.16 6.28
CA VAL A 365 17.72 -3.16 7.70
C VAL A 365 16.73 -4.29 7.95
N GLU A 366 17.05 -5.17 8.89
CA GLU A 366 16.12 -6.10 9.48
C GLU A 366 15.89 -5.71 10.94
N ILE A 367 14.64 -5.54 11.33
CA ILE A 367 14.29 -5.04 12.66
C ILE A 367 13.11 -5.80 13.24
N ARG A 368 13.24 -6.18 14.52
CA ARG A 368 12.16 -6.65 15.40
C ARG A 368 11.79 -5.54 16.37
N ILE A 369 10.50 -5.22 16.46
CA ILE A 369 9.92 -4.24 17.37
C ILE A 369 8.94 -4.96 18.31
N PRO A 370 9.27 -5.10 19.60
CA PRO A 370 8.35 -5.64 20.60
C PRO A 370 7.11 -4.76 20.78
N VAL A 371 5.95 -5.39 20.91
CA VAL A 371 4.65 -4.77 21.16
C VAL A 371 4.03 -5.37 22.42
N THR A 372 3.44 -4.53 23.26
CA THR A 372 2.71 -4.94 24.46
C THR A 372 1.34 -4.28 24.55
N GLU A 373 0.39 -4.97 25.19
CA GLU A 373 -0.87 -4.36 25.61
C GLU A 373 -0.81 -3.84 27.06
N ASP A 374 0.29 -4.11 27.77
CA ASP A 374 0.54 -3.64 29.14
C ASP A 374 1.02 -2.19 29.15
N GLU A 375 0.26 -1.32 29.81
CA GLU A 375 0.55 0.12 29.93
C GLU A 375 1.33 0.46 31.22
N ASN A 376 1.64 -0.51 32.08
CA ASN A 376 2.33 -0.28 33.35
C ASN A 376 3.80 0.17 33.19
N ASP A 377 4.42 -0.13 32.05
CA ASP A 377 5.77 0.31 31.69
C ASP A 377 5.74 1.16 30.41
N PRO A 378 5.26 2.42 30.49
CA PRO A 378 5.06 3.27 29.31
C PRO A 378 6.36 3.76 28.66
N LEU A 379 7.51 3.50 29.29
CA LEU A 379 8.82 3.91 28.80
C LEU A 379 9.51 2.84 27.94
N HIS A 380 8.94 1.63 27.85
CA HIS A 380 9.52 0.54 27.09
C HIS A 380 8.51 -0.11 26.15
N GLN A 381 8.98 -0.53 24.97
CA GLN A 381 8.19 -1.22 23.93
C GLN A 381 7.08 -0.34 23.32
N VAL A 382 6.54 -0.81 22.19
CA VAL A 382 5.38 -0.17 21.56
C VAL A 382 4.12 -0.64 22.29
N ILE A 383 3.31 0.30 22.79
CA ILE A 383 2.03 -0.02 23.41
C ILE A 383 0.91 -0.02 22.37
N GLY A 384 0.15 -1.11 22.33
CA GLY A 384 -1.12 -1.19 21.62
C GLY A 384 -1.52 -2.61 21.24
N ARG A 385 -2.76 -2.76 20.79
CA ARG A 385 -3.29 -4.05 20.36
C ARG A 385 -2.91 -4.34 18.91
N ARG A 386 -2.88 -5.63 18.54
CA ARG A 386 -2.69 -6.00 17.13
C ARG A 386 -3.76 -5.31 16.25
N PRO A 387 -3.38 -4.53 15.22
CA PRO A 387 -4.33 -3.69 14.51
C PRO A 387 -5.31 -4.51 13.66
N THR A 388 -6.53 -4.00 13.55
CA THR A 388 -7.63 -4.65 12.81
C THR A 388 -8.20 -3.73 11.74
N GLN A 389 -9.08 -4.24 10.87
CA GLN A 389 -9.81 -3.39 9.92
C GLN A 389 -10.65 -2.30 10.62
N SER A 390 -11.19 -2.58 11.80
CA SER A 390 -12.13 -1.68 12.49
C SER A 390 -11.41 -0.67 13.39
N LEU A 391 -10.29 -1.10 14.00
CA LEU A 391 -9.32 -0.27 14.73
C LEU A 391 -7.93 -0.45 14.08
N PRO A 392 -7.64 0.24 12.97
CA PRO A 392 -6.32 0.25 12.37
C PRO A 392 -5.35 1.06 13.22
N TRP A 393 -4.07 0.73 13.10
CA TRP A 393 -2.97 1.63 13.43
C TRP A 393 -2.65 2.50 12.22
N HIS A 394 -1.78 3.50 12.39
CA HIS A 394 -1.23 4.26 11.27
C HIS A 394 0.29 4.20 11.27
N ILE A 395 0.88 4.08 10.09
CA ILE A 395 2.33 3.91 9.94
C ILE A 395 2.90 4.75 8.81
N ASN A 396 4.16 5.18 8.96
CA ASN A 396 4.99 5.54 7.83
C ASN A 396 6.36 4.87 7.93
N VAL A 397 6.88 4.46 6.78
CA VAL A 397 8.27 3.99 6.66
C VAL A 397 8.96 4.97 5.72
N CYS A 398 10.02 5.59 6.19
CA CYS A 398 10.69 6.70 5.54
C CYS A 398 12.16 6.37 5.30
N ARG A 399 12.77 7.04 4.33
CA ARG A 399 14.21 7.03 4.09
C ARG A 399 14.70 8.45 3.84
N GLN A 400 15.79 8.79 4.50
CA GLN A 400 16.64 9.92 4.13
C GLN A 400 17.92 9.41 3.46
N ARG A 401 18.27 10.04 2.34
CA ARG A 401 19.54 9.80 1.64
C ARG A 401 20.26 11.14 1.48
N ILE A 402 21.48 11.23 1.99
CA ILE A 402 22.25 12.48 2.04
C ILE A 402 23.60 12.28 1.32
N ARG A 403 23.88 13.15 0.36
CA ARG A 403 25.16 13.26 -0.34
C ARG A 403 25.63 14.71 -0.30
N GLU A 404 26.90 14.95 -0.61
CA GLU A 404 27.50 16.30 -0.61
C GLU A 404 26.70 17.31 -1.47
N ASN A 405 26.15 16.83 -2.58
CA ASN A 405 25.46 17.64 -3.56
C ASN A 405 23.92 17.65 -3.40
N GLY A 406 23.36 17.05 -2.35
CA GLY A 406 21.91 17.13 -2.09
C GLY A 406 21.37 16.04 -1.17
N SER A 407 20.09 16.16 -0.84
CA SER A 407 19.34 15.14 -0.13
C SER A 407 18.10 14.69 -0.92
N GLU A 408 17.68 13.45 -0.68
CA GLU A 408 16.41 12.90 -1.15
C GLU A 408 15.71 12.25 0.04
N HIS A 409 14.45 12.64 0.25
CA HIS A 409 13.58 12.06 1.26
C HIS A 409 12.48 11.28 0.56
N SER A 410 12.25 10.05 0.99
CA SER A 410 11.18 9.21 0.45
C SER A 410 10.41 8.54 1.58
N ALA A 411 9.15 8.22 1.33
CA ALA A 411 8.28 7.59 2.30
C ALA A 411 7.29 6.64 1.62
N PHE A 412 6.84 5.63 2.36
CA PHE A 412 5.74 4.76 1.95
C PHE A 412 4.46 5.57 1.72
N SER A 413 4.18 6.49 2.64
CA SER A 413 3.12 7.49 2.51
C SER A 413 3.72 8.90 2.47
N PRO A 414 3.94 9.45 1.26
CA PRO A 414 4.45 10.81 1.10
C PRO A 414 3.56 11.85 1.80
N THR A 415 4.19 12.78 2.51
CA THR A 415 3.48 13.78 3.32
C THR A 415 3.08 15.01 2.50
N GLY A 416 3.67 15.22 1.33
CA GLY A 416 3.48 16.46 0.56
C GLY A 416 4.12 17.67 1.25
N ASN A 417 5.09 17.42 2.13
CA ASN A 417 5.79 18.42 2.94
C ASN A 417 7.28 18.05 3.03
N SER A 418 8.13 18.98 3.49
CA SER A 418 9.58 18.74 3.62
C SER A 418 9.98 17.78 4.75
N GLY A 419 9.04 17.32 5.58
CA GLY A 419 9.32 16.46 6.74
C GLY A 419 8.38 15.27 6.86
N PHE A 420 8.85 14.23 7.55
CA PHE A 420 8.14 12.95 7.72
C PHE A 420 6.98 13.02 8.71
N HIS A 421 7.06 13.91 9.71
CA HIS A 421 6.17 13.94 10.87
C HIS A 421 4.83 14.63 10.59
N LYS A 422 3.98 13.97 9.79
CA LYS A 422 2.59 14.35 9.52
C LYS A 422 1.68 13.15 9.81
N PRO A 423 1.23 12.92 11.05
CA PRO A 423 0.46 11.72 11.43
C PRO A 423 -0.80 11.49 10.58
N MET A 424 -1.48 12.56 10.16
CA MET A 424 -2.63 12.50 9.24
C MET A 424 -2.31 12.00 7.83
N LYS A 425 -1.03 11.86 7.49
CA LYS A 425 -0.55 11.29 6.22
C LYS A 425 -0.01 9.88 6.39
N PHE A 426 0.06 9.33 7.61
CA PHE A 426 0.47 7.94 7.81
C PHE A 426 -0.53 6.98 7.14
N ALA A 427 -0.02 5.91 6.55
CA ALA A 427 -0.79 4.86 5.90
C ALA A 427 -1.62 4.08 6.92
N HIS A 428 -2.76 3.53 6.51
CA HIS A 428 -3.50 2.60 7.37
C HIS A 428 -2.70 1.30 7.52
N PHE A 429 -2.52 0.85 8.76
CA PHE A 429 -1.83 -0.38 9.10
C PHE A 429 -2.78 -1.32 9.83
N PHE A 430 -3.07 -2.50 9.26
CA PHE A 430 -4.13 -3.37 9.78
C PHE A 430 -3.96 -4.85 9.42
N GLY A 431 -4.49 -5.73 10.26
CA GLY A 431 -4.70 -7.14 9.96
C GLY A 431 -6.10 -7.43 9.42
N GLY A 432 -6.20 -8.41 8.51
CA GLY A 432 -7.48 -8.94 8.04
C GLY A 432 -7.61 -9.08 6.52
N ARG A 433 -8.85 -9.05 6.01
CA ARG A 433 -9.15 -9.09 4.57
C ARG A 433 -8.75 -7.78 3.89
N SER A 434 -8.79 -7.73 2.56
CA SER A 434 -8.65 -6.45 1.85
C SER A 434 -9.75 -5.48 2.30
N HIS A 435 -9.41 -4.20 2.48
CA HIS A 435 -10.34 -3.16 2.90
C HIS A 435 -9.96 -1.83 2.25
N GLN A 436 -10.98 -1.03 1.93
CA GLN A 436 -10.82 0.34 1.43
C GLN A 436 -11.38 1.29 2.48
N PHE A 437 -10.49 2.01 3.16
CA PHE A 437 -10.87 3.03 4.11
C PHE A 437 -11.43 4.25 3.37
N PRO A 438 -12.50 4.88 3.89
CA PRO A 438 -13.00 6.13 3.34
C PRO A 438 -11.95 7.24 3.54
N ALA A 439 -11.81 8.10 2.54
CA ALA A 439 -11.05 9.34 2.66
C ALA A 439 -12.04 10.49 2.84
N ASP A 440 -11.72 11.42 3.75
CA ASP A 440 -12.50 12.65 3.92
C ASP A 440 -12.35 13.53 2.67
N PRO A 441 -13.43 13.82 1.94
CA PRO A 441 -13.38 14.58 0.69
C PRO A 441 -13.02 16.06 0.89
N THR A 442 -13.07 16.56 2.12
CA THR A 442 -12.67 17.94 2.47
C THR A 442 -11.15 18.09 2.57
N VAL A 443 -10.40 16.99 2.65
CA VAL A 443 -8.94 17.00 2.69
C VAL A 443 -8.40 17.19 1.28
N ASN A 444 -7.66 18.28 1.08
CA ASN A 444 -6.93 18.54 -0.15
C ASN A 444 -5.49 18.97 0.17
N ASP A 445 -4.54 18.53 -0.65
CA ASP A 445 -3.13 18.88 -0.54
C ASP A 445 -2.44 18.81 -1.90
N TYR A 446 -1.16 19.20 -1.93
CA TYR A 446 -0.35 19.22 -3.15
C TYR A 446 -0.34 17.86 -3.88
N LEU A 447 -0.23 16.74 -3.16
CA LEU A 447 -0.14 15.42 -3.79
C LEU A 447 -1.47 15.02 -4.43
N ILE A 448 -2.59 15.33 -3.78
CA ILE A 448 -3.94 15.07 -4.32
C ILE A 448 -4.17 15.89 -5.59
N ALA A 449 -3.89 17.20 -5.52
CA ALA A 449 -4.05 18.11 -6.64
C ALA A 449 -3.09 17.77 -7.80
N SER A 450 -1.82 17.46 -7.51
CA SER A 450 -0.82 17.08 -8.51
C SER A 450 -1.22 15.79 -9.24
N ARG A 451 -1.67 14.75 -8.52
CA ARG A 451 -2.18 13.51 -9.16
C ARG A 451 -3.38 13.78 -10.06
N SER A 452 -4.25 14.73 -9.70
CA SER A 452 -5.36 15.14 -10.54
C SER A 452 -4.87 15.82 -11.83
N ALA A 453 -3.92 16.75 -11.72
CA ALA A 453 -3.30 17.43 -12.87
C ALA A 453 -2.60 16.43 -13.81
N GLU A 454 -1.84 15.47 -13.26
CA GLU A 454 -1.21 14.40 -14.02
C GLU A 454 -2.24 13.52 -14.75
N LYS A 455 -3.41 13.26 -14.15
CA LYS A 455 -4.48 12.50 -14.80
C LYS A 455 -5.00 13.24 -16.03
N SER A 456 -5.17 14.55 -15.95
CA SER A 456 -5.56 15.38 -17.09
C SER A 456 -4.48 15.39 -18.17
N TRP A 457 -3.20 15.46 -17.77
CA TRP A 457 -2.06 15.35 -18.70
C TRP A 457 -2.02 14.01 -19.43
N ARG A 458 -2.12 12.88 -18.71
CA ARG A 458 -2.17 11.52 -19.29
C ARG A 458 -3.37 11.33 -20.22
N SER A 459 -4.47 12.03 -19.95
CA SER A 459 -5.68 12.06 -20.78
C SER A 459 -5.58 13.02 -21.97
N ARG A 460 -4.38 13.60 -22.23
CA ARG A 460 -4.10 14.58 -23.29
C ARG A 460 -4.89 15.89 -23.20
N LYS A 461 -5.42 16.20 -22.01
CA LYS A 461 -6.08 17.49 -21.72
C LYS A 461 -5.03 18.49 -21.26
N TYR A 462 -4.13 18.86 -22.17
CA TYR A 462 -2.92 19.60 -21.81
C TYR A 462 -3.20 21.00 -21.26
N GLN A 463 -4.22 21.71 -21.75
CA GLN A 463 -4.59 23.01 -21.19
C GLN A 463 -5.11 22.89 -19.74
N GLU A 464 -6.00 21.94 -19.48
CA GLU A 464 -6.53 21.68 -18.14
C GLU A 464 -5.40 21.30 -17.16
N ALA A 465 -4.45 20.48 -17.62
CA ALA A 465 -3.28 20.11 -16.82
C ALA A 465 -2.33 21.30 -16.60
N LEU A 466 -2.08 22.12 -17.62
CA LEU A 466 -1.27 23.32 -17.54
C LEU A 466 -1.82 24.27 -16.46
N ASP A 467 -3.11 24.60 -16.53
CA ASP A 467 -3.76 25.50 -15.58
C ASP A 467 -3.67 24.95 -14.14
N ALA A 468 -3.86 23.63 -13.96
CA ALA A 468 -3.75 22.98 -12.66
C ALA A 468 -2.32 23.00 -12.10
N PHE A 469 -1.31 22.77 -12.93
CA PHE A 469 0.09 22.84 -12.51
C PHE A 469 0.53 24.28 -12.19
N LEU A 470 0.04 25.28 -12.93
CA LEU A 470 0.28 26.69 -12.60
C LEU A 470 -0.36 27.07 -11.25
N ALA A 471 -1.57 26.58 -10.98
CA ALA A 471 -2.22 26.79 -9.69
C ALA A 471 -1.42 26.16 -8.53
N LEU A 472 -0.86 24.96 -8.72
CA LEU A 472 0.03 24.31 -7.75
C LEU A 472 1.31 25.11 -7.50
N ALA A 473 1.93 25.65 -8.56
CA ALA A 473 3.13 26.46 -8.45
C ALA A 473 2.87 27.82 -7.78
N ALA A 474 1.67 28.38 -7.96
CA ALA A 474 1.26 29.65 -7.36
C ALA A 474 0.87 29.53 -5.87
N ASP A 475 0.72 28.31 -5.33
CA ASP A 475 0.42 28.12 -3.91
C ASP A 475 1.58 28.64 -3.05
N LYS A 476 1.27 29.58 -2.15
CA LYS A 476 2.23 30.18 -1.21
C LYS A 476 2.83 29.15 -0.24
N LYS A 477 2.14 28.03 -0.01
CA LYS A 477 2.60 26.94 0.86
C LYS A 477 3.48 25.93 0.13
N ALA A 478 3.55 25.98 -1.21
CA ALA A 478 4.37 25.05 -1.97
C ALA A 478 5.86 25.30 -1.68
N THR A 479 6.60 24.22 -1.44
CA THR A 479 8.06 24.26 -1.31
C THR A 479 8.72 24.57 -2.66
N ASP A 480 9.99 24.96 -2.64
CA ASP A 480 10.73 25.23 -3.89
C ASP A 480 10.81 24.00 -4.80
N LEU A 481 10.90 22.80 -4.22
CA LEU A 481 10.84 21.54 -4.97
C LEU A 481 9.46 21.33 -5.61
N GLN A 482 8.38 21.53 -4.84
CA GLN A 482 7.01 21.41 -5.35
C GLN A 482 6.71 22.41 -6.47
N LYS A 483 7.16 23.66 -6.32
CA LYS A 483 7.04 24.70 -7.36
C LYS A 483 7.83 24.33 -8.59
N SER A 484 9.08 23.88 -8.42
CA SER A 484 9.95 23.49 -9.54
C SER A 484 9.35 22.34 -10.35
N VAL A 485 8.84 21.30 -9.67
CA VAL A 485 8.20 20.16 -10.34
C VAL A 485 6.88 20.55 -11.01
N ALA A 486 6.05 21.38 -10.34
CA ALA A 486 4.81 21.87 -10.93
C ALA A 486 5.07 22.70 -12.20
N LEU A 487 6.02 23.63 -12.15
CA LEU A 487 6.40 24.45 -13.31
C LEU A 487 7.07 23.63 -14.43
N GLN A 488 7.86 22.61 -14.10
CA GLN A 488 8.40 21.68 -15.10
C GLN A 488 7.27 20.93 -15.83
N ASN A 489 6.28 20.43 -15.08
CA ASN A 489 5.11 19.76 -15.67
C ASN A 489 4.25 20.73 -16.49
N ALA A 490 4.07 21.98 -16.02
CA ALA A 490 3.41 23.04 -16.77
C ALA A 490 4.14 23.33 -18.10
N ALA A 491 5.47 23.47 -18.07
CA ALA A 491 6.27 23.66 -19.28
C ALA A 491 6.15 22.45 -20.24
N SER A 492 6.05 21.23 -19.71
CA SER A 492 5.77 20.05 -20.54
C SER A 492 4.38 20.08 -21.19
N CYS A 493 3.38 20.64 -20.51
CA CYS A 493 2.05 20.86 -21.09
C CYS A 493 2.10 21.92 -22.20
N ALA A 494 2.78 23.05 -21.95
CA ALA A 494 2.96 24.12 -22.93
C ALA A 494 3.65 23.61 -24.22
N ARG A 495 4.73 22.83 -24.09
CA ARG A 495 5.35 22.15 -25.26
C ARG A 495 4.40 21.19 -25.98
N SER A 496 3.52 20.51 -25.25
CA SER A 496 2.53 19.60 -25.85
C SER A 496 1.40 20.36 -26.58
N LEU A 497 1.24 21.65 -26.28
CA LEU A 497 0.35 22.60 -26.94
C LEU A 497 1.05 23.42 -28.04
N ASP A 498 2.33 23.15 -28.31
CA ASP A 498 3.18 23.91 -29.23
C ASP A 498 3.44 25.37 -28.81
N ASP A 499 3.24 25.69 -27.52
CA ASP A 499 3.55 27.01 -26.93
C ASP A 499 4.95 27.00 -26.30
N ILE A 500 5.95 27.21 -27.15
CA ILE A 500 7.36 27.19 -26.73
C ILE A 500 7.72 28.45 -25.93
N GLU A 501 7.16 29.61 -26.28
CA GLU A 501 7.43 30.85 -25.54
C GLU A 501 6.99 30.71 -24.09
N GLN A 502 5.80 30.17 -23.85
CA GLN A 502 5.32 29.91 -22.50
C GLN A 502 6.20 28.90 -21.77
N ALA A 503 6.65 27.82 -22.43
CA ALA A 503 7.57 26.86 -21.81
C ALA A 503 8.90 27.52 -21.35
N GLU A 504 9.45 28.44 -22.14
CA GLU A 504 10.65 29.21 -21.76
C GLU A 504 10.39 30.20 -20.62
N GLN A 505 9.25 30.89 -20.64
CA GLN A 505 8.85 31.80 -19.57
C GLN A 505 8.68 31.04 -18.24
N LEU A 506 8.08 29.85 -18.27
CA LEU A 506 7.92 28.99 -17.10
C LEU A 506 9.27 28.50 -16.58
N ALA A 507 10.21 28.16 -17.47
CA ALA A 507 11.56 27.77 -17.06
C ALA A 507 12.29 28.86 -16.27
N ARG A 508 12.03 30.14 -16.54
CA ARG A 508 12.61 31.28 -15.79
C ARG A 508 12.00 31.47 -14.39
N GLN A 509 10.84 30.88 -14.14
CA GLN A 509 10.14 30.97 -12.85
C GLN A 509 10.49 29.82 -11.91
N ILE A 510 11.21 28.79 -12.38
CA ILE A 510 11.57 27.62 -11.60
C ILE A 510 12.61 27.99 -10.53
N PRO A 511 12.32 27.79 -9.23
CA PRO A 511 13.25 28.16 -8.16
C PRO A 511 14.56 27.36 -8.15
N ILE A 512 14.51 26.07 -8.47
CA ILE A 512 15.70 25.21 -8.46
C ILE A 512 16.40 25.30 -9.83
N GLU A 513 17.58 25.93 -9.86
CA GLU A 513 18.28 26.23 -11.12
C GLU A 513 18.59 24.98 -11.97
N SER A 514 18.95 23.85 -11.37
CA SER A 514 19.19 22.60 -12.12
C SER A 514 17.91 22.10 -12.82
N VAL A 515 16.75 22.26 -12.20
CA VAL A 515 15.45 21.95 -12.81
C VAL A 515 15.15 22.97 -13.91
N ALA A 516 15.38 24.26 -13.67
CA ALA A 516 15.18 25.34 -14.65
C ALA A 516 15.99 25.09 -15.93
N LYS A 517 17.29 24.78 -15.79
CA LYS A 517 18.17 24.41 -16.92
C LYS A 517 17.68 23.17 -17.65
N THR A 518 17.24 22.14 -16.91
CA THR A 518 16.68 20.92 -17.51
C THR A 518 15.47 21.24 -18.38
N VAL A 519 14.55 22.11 -17.92
CA VAL A 519 13.39 22.52 -18.73
C VAL A 519 13.81 23.27 -20.00
N ARG A 520 14.82 24.15 -19.92
CA ARG A 520 15.38 24.82 -21.11
C ARG A 520 15.95 23.80 -22.10
N MET A 521 16.67 22.79 -21.62
CA MET A 521 17.19 21.68 -22.44
C MET A 521 16.07 20.86 -23.09
N GLU A 522 15.01 20.53 -22.33
CA GLU A 522 13.82 19.82 -22.87
C GLU A 522 13.16 20.61 -24.00
N THR A 523 13.06 21.94 -23.86
CA THR A 523 12.49 22.83 -24.87
C THR A 523 13.34 22.89 -26.15
N LEU A 524 14.67 22.96 -26.02
CA LEU A 524 15.57 22.88 -27.18
C LEU A 524 15.46 21.52 -27.89
N VAL A 525 15.37 20.42 -27.11
CA VAL A 525 15.17 19.07 -27.66
C VAL A 525 13.84 18.95 -28.40
N SER A 526 12.74 19.51 -27.87
CA SER A 526 11.44 19.45 -28.56
C SER A 526 11.45 20.18 -29.90
N GLN A 527 12.29 21.21 -30.04
CA GLN A 527 12.52 21.94 -31.28
C GLN A 527 13.62 21.32 -32.17
N ARG A 528 14.25 20.21 -31.74
CA ARG A 528 15.41 19.57 -32.39
C ARG A 528 16.64 20.47 -32.52
N LYS A 529 16.80 21.47 -31.64
CA LYS A 529 17.92 22.41 -31.61
C LYS A 529 19.11 21.85 -30.81
N PHE A 530 19.65 20.73 -31.28
CA PHE A 530 20.71 20.01 -30.57
C PHE A 530 22.04 20.78 -30.51
N THR A 531 22.36 21.56 -31.56
CA THR A 531 23.58 22.39 -31.59
C THR A 531 23.51 23.51 -30.56
N GLU A 532 22.40 24.26 -30.53
CA GLU A 532 22.17 25.32 -29.53
C GLU A 532 22.20 24.76 -28.10
N LEU A 533 21.68 23.54 -27.88
CA LEU A 533 21.76 22.88 -26.56
C LEU A 533 23.21 22.63 -26.15
N ILE A 534 24.05 22.13 -27.06
CA ILE A 534 25.47 21.90 -26.77
C ILE A 534 26.20 23.23 -26.53
N GLU A 535 25.91 24.26 -27.32
CA GLU A 535 26.51 25.59 -27.13
C GLU A 535 26.16 26.17 -25.76
N GLN A 536 24.93 25.99 -25.28
CA GLN A 536 24.48 26.54 -24.00
C GLN A 536 24.88 25.69 -22.79
N PHE A 537 24.85 24.35 -22.91
CA PHE A 537 24.95 23.42 -21.78
C PHE A 537 26.09 22.39 -21.90
N GLY A 538 26.90 22.47 -22.96
CA GLY A 538 28.01 21.55 -23.23
C GLY A 538 29.07 21.51 -22.13
N GLU A 539 29.27 22.64 -21.45
CA GLU A 539 30.27 22.80 -20.38
C GLU A 539 29.67 22.62 -18.97
N GLU A 540 28.39 22.23 -18.84
CA GLU A 540 27.78 21.98 -17.54
C GLU A 540 28.43 20.78 -16.83
N ASP A 541 28.85 20.99 -15.60
CA ASP A 541 29.38 19.95 -14.74
C ASP A 541 28.25 19.35 -13.87
N PHE A 542 27.68 18.23 -14.32
CA PHE A 542 26.60 17.55 -13.60
C PHE A 542 27.03 17.00 -12.23
N THR A 543 28.33 16.87 -11.93
CA THR A 543 28.75 16.43 -10.58
C THR A 543 28.39 17.47 -9.52
N LYS A 544 28.27 18.75 -9.88
CA LYS A 544 27.84 19.83 -8.98
C LYS A 544 26.32 19.94 -8.83
N TRP A 545 25.56 19.26 -9.69
CA TRP A 545 24.11 19.28 -9.63
C TRP A 545 23.60 18.32 -8.55
N PRO A 546 22.41 18.56 -7.98
CA PRO A 546 21.74 17.59 -7.11
C PRO A 546 21.66 16.23 -7.78
N PHE A 547 22.03 15.16 -7.05
CA PHE A 547 22.17 13.82 -7.64
C PHE A 547 20.87 13.35 -8.30
N TRP A 548 19.73 13.76 -7.75
CA TRP A 548 18.40 13.44 -8.27
C TRP A 548 18.04 14.15 -9.57
N GLN A 549 18.78 15.19 -9.96
CA GLN A 549 18.55 15.91 -11.23
C GLN A 549 19.55 15.54 -12.33
N ARG A 550 20.70 14.95 -11.98
CA ARG A 550 21.80 14.64 -12.92
C ARG A 550 21.32 13.83 -14.13
N GLY A 551 20.55 12.77 -13.88
CA GLY A 551 20.19 11.83 -14.94
C GLY A 551 19.32 12.43 -16.03
N ALA A 552 18.38 13.31 -15.66
CA ALA A 552 17.48 13.96 -16.62
C ALA A 552 18.23 14.89 -17.58
N ALA A 553 19.11 15.75 -17.05
CA ALA A 553 19.90 16.66 -17.88
C ALA A 553 20.94 15.93 -18.73
N ALA A 554 21.63 14.93 -18.15
CA ALA A 554 22.59 14.12 -18.87
C ALA A 554 21.95 13.38 -20.06
N PHE A 555 20.73 12.86 -19.91
CA PHE A 555 20.03 12.24 -21.02
C PHE A 555 19.79 13.22 -22.19
N LEU A 556 19.35 14.45 -21.89
CA LEU A 556 19.06 15.47 -22.91
C LEU A 556 20.32 15.92 -23.64
N ARG A 557 21.43 16.12 -22.91
CA ARG A 557 22.72 16.48 -23.52
C ARG A 557 23.35 15.32 -24.29
N GLY A 558 23.25 14.10 -23.76
CA GLY A 558 23.66 12.88 -24.45
C GLY A 558 22.89 12.65 -25.76
N LEU A 559 21.59 12.96 -25.77
CA LEU A 559 20.78 12.95 -26.99
C LEU A 559 21.30 13.98 -28.01
N ALA A 560 21.61 15.20 -27.56
CA ALA A 560 22.15 16.24 -28.44
C ALA A 560 23.52 15.86 -29.02
N TYR A 561 24.43 15.30 -28.21
CA TYR A 561 25.71 14.79 -28.69
C TYR A 561 25.55 13.63 -29.66
N THR A 562 24.60 12.72 -29.41
CA THR A 562 24.31 11.61 -30.34
C THR A 562 23.90 12.14 -31.71
N SER A 563 22.99 13.13 -31.74
CA SER A 563 22.51 13.77 -32.98
C SER A 563 23.62 14.53 -33.71
N ASN A 564 24.56 15.14 -32.98
CA ASN A 564 25.71 15.85 -33.54
C ASN A 564 26.95 14.97 -33.77
N LYS A 565 26.80 13.64 -33.69
CA LYS A 565 27.86 12.64 -33.94
C LYS A 565 29.08 12.77 -33.00
N ALA A 566 28.92 13.37 -31.83
CA ALA A 566 29.95 13.44 -30.79
C ALA A 566 29.89 12.19 -29.90
N GLY A 567 30.28 11.04 -30.46
CA GLY A 567 30.03 9.71 -29.90
C GLY A 567 30.52 9.51 -28.46
N ASP A 568 31.76 9.90 -28.16
CA ASP A 568 32.34 9.70 -26.82
C ASP A 568 31.68 10.57 -25.76
N LYS A 569 31.36 11.83 -26.10
CA LYS A 569 30.63 12.73 -25.19
C LYS A 569 29.21 12.24 -24.93
N ALA A 570 28.53 11.75 -25.97
CA ALA A 570 27.21 11.14 -25.84
C ALA A 570 27.24 9.92 -24.91
N GLU A 571 28.24 9.05 -25.08
CA GLU A 571 28.37 7.84 -24.27
C GLU A 571 28.58 8.16 -22.78
N ALA A 572 29.45 9.12 -22.45
CA ALA A 572 29.68 9.56 -21.08
C ALA A 572 28.39 10.09 -20.42
N ASP A 573 27.65 10.96 -21.10
CA ASP A 573 26.39 11.51 -20.59
C ASP A 573 25.30 10.43 -20.46
N LEU A 574 25.20 9.49 -21.40
CA LEU A 574 24.20 8.41 -21.36
C LEU A 574 24.48 7.41 -20.22
N GLN A 575 25.74 7.19 -19.86
CA GLN A 575 26.11 6.39 -18.69
C GLN A 575 25.71 7.08 -17.38
N ILE A 576 25.94 8.39 -17.27
CA ILE A 576 25.45 9.20 -16.15
C ILE A 576 23.91 9.13 -16.09
N ALA A 577 23.24 9.31 -17.23
CA ALA A 577 21.79 9.24 -17.32
C ALA A 577 21.23 7.91 -16.83
N LEU A 578 21.84 6.79 -17.24
CA LEU A 578 21.41 5.46 -16.86
C LEU A 578 21.61 5.19 -15.37
N SER A 579 22.67 5.75 -14.77
CA SER A 579 22.99 5.55 -13.35
C SER A 579 22.08 6.37 -12.44
N TYR A 580 21.66 7.57 -12.86
CA TYR A 580 20.83 8.48 -12.08
C TYR A 580 19.38 8.59 -12.60
N THR A 581 18.81 7.50 -13.09
CA THR A 581 17.39 7.44 -13.52
C THR A 581 16.72 6.17 -13.05
N SER A 582 15.67 6.30 -12.23
CA SER A 582 14.79 5.20 -11.83
C SER A 582 13.59 4.99 -12.75
N ASP A 583 13.10 6.06 -13.41
CA ASP A 583 11.91 6.00 -14.26
C ASP A 583 12.08 4.95 -15.40
N PRO A 584 11.26 3.87 -15.42
CA PRO A 584 11.44 2.78 -16.37
C PRO A 584 11.36 3.24 -17.83
N GLN A 585 10.47 4.18 -18.14
CA GLN A 585 10.29 4.64 -19.52
C GLN A 585 11.50 5.45 -20.00
N ARG A 586 12.04 6.33 -19.15
CA ARG A 586 13.26 7.09 -19.45
C ARG A 586 14.48 6.18 -19.55
N ARG A 587 14.61 5.16 -18.69
CA ARG A 587 15.68 4.15 -18.81
C ARG A 587 15.65 3.45 -20.17
N ILE A 588 14.46 3.07 -20.67
CA ILE A 588 14.32 2.48 -22.01
C ILE A 588 14.84 3.44 -23.08
N ASN A 589 14.45 4.72 -23.00
CA ASN A 589 14.89 5.73 -23.96
C ASN A 589 16.41 5.94 -23.92
N ILE A 590 17.02 5.97 -22.71
CA ILE A 590 18.47 6.08 -22.53
C ILE A 590 19.18 4.90 -23.20
N LEU A 591 18.75 3.67 -22.93
CA LEU A 591 19.35 2.45 -23.50
C LEU A 591 19.21 2.40 -25.02
N THR A 592 18.07 2.82 -25.58
CA THR A 592 17.89 2.89 -27.03
C THR A 592 18.81 3.94 -27.67
N THR A 593 18.92 5.13 -27.06
CA THR A 593 19.83 6.18 -27.53
C THR A 593 21.29 5.74 -27.42
N MET A 594 21.67 5.07 -26.32
CA MET A 594 23.01 4.51 -26.11
C MET A 594 23.34 3.45 -27.15
N GLY A 595 22.42 2.52 -27.41
CA GLY A 595 22.58 1.54 -28.49
C GLY A 595 22.76 2.21 -29.86
N SER A 596 21.97 3.26 -30.14
CA SER A 596 22.06 4.02 -31.40
C SER A 596 23.40 4.73 -31.52
N ASN A 597 23.89 5.36 -30.44
CA ASN A 597 25.18 6.04 -30.43
C ASN A 597 26.33 5.06 -30.66
N ARG A 598 26.31 3.91 -29.97
CA ARG A 598 27.32 2.86 -30.12
C ARG A 598 27.35 2.29 -31.53
N GLU A 599 26.18 1.97 -32.09
CA GLU A 599 26.06 1.41 -33.44
C GLU A 599 26.53 2.42 -34.52
N THR A 600 26.08 3.67 -34.42
CA THR A 600 26.21 4.63 -35.53
C THR A 600 27.42 5.54 -35.42
N ASN A 601 27.75 6.05 -34.23
CA ASN A 601 28.84 7.01 -34.03
C ASN A 601 30.13 6.33 -33.60
N LEU A 602 30.06 5.37 -32.67
CA LEU A 602 31.24 4.66 -32.15
C LEU A 602 31.62 3.41 -32.96
N LYS A 603 30.72 2.93 -33.82
CA LYS A 603 30.88 1.70 -34.61
C LYS A 603 31.11 0.45 -33.75
N ASP A 604 30.55 0.43 -32.55
CA ASP A 604 30.58 -0.68 -31.60
C ASP A 604 29.25 -1.46 -31.64
N ASP A 605 29.15 -2.39 -32.60
CA ASP A 605 27.98 -3.27 -32.73
C ASP A 605 27.79 -4.17 -31.49
N THR A 606 28.87 -4.54 -30.80
CA THR A 606 28.82 -5.44 -29.63
C THR A 606 28.20 -4.71 -28.44
N GLY A 607 28.70 -3.52 -28.12
CA GLY A 607 28.14 -2.68 -27.05
C GLY A 607 26.74 -2.17 -27.39
N ALA A 608 26.43 -1.92 -28.66
CA ALA A 608 25.08 -1.56 -29.11
C ALA A 608 24.09 -2.69 -28.88
N LEU A 609 24.44 -3.91 -29.29
CA LEU A 609 23.61 -5.11 -29.06
C LEU A 609 23.35 -5.33 -27.57
N LYS A 610 24.37 -5.17 -26.72
CA LYS A 610 24.24 -5.26 -25.25
C LYS A 610 23.26 -4.22 -24.71
N ALA A 611 23.33 -2.97 -25.18
CA ALA A 611 22.42 -1.90 -24.73
C ALA A 611 20.97 -2.17 -25.14
N TYR A 612 20.73 -2.55 -26.40
CA TYR A 612 19.37 -2.85 -26.87
C TYR A 612 18.73 -4.02 -26.15
N ARG A 613 19.50 -5.07 -25.86
CA ARG A 613 19.04 -6.27 -25.16
C ARG A 613 18.50 -5.99 -23.77
N GLN A 614 19.09 -5.05 -23.04
CA GLN A 614 18.61 -4.65 -21.71
C GLN A 614 17.17 -4.14 -21.71
N ASN A 615 16.65 -3.65 -22.84
CA ASN A 615 15.27 -3.17 -22.93
C ASN A 615 14.22 -4.27 -23.01
N PHE A 616 14.58 -5.50 -23.37
CA PHE A 616 13.60 -6.55 -23.62
C PHE A 616 13.94 -7.92 -23.04
N GLU A 617 15.22 -8.27 -22.82
CA GLU A 617 15.58 -9.66 -22.48
C GLU A 617 14.96 -10.15 -21.17
N SER A 618 14.92 -9.30 -20.14
CA SER A 618 14.34 -9.62 -18.82
C SER A 618 12.82 -9.46 -18.74
N LYS A 619 12.14 -9.10 -19.84
CA LYS A 619 10.70 -8.82 -19.83
C LYS A 619 9.89 -9.96 -20.42
N ASP A 620 8.81 -10.32 -19.73
CA ASP A 620 7.81 -11.27 -20.24
C ASP A 620 7.06 -10.72 -21.45
N ARG A 621 6.87 -9.40 -21.52
CA ARG A 621 6.12 -8.73 -22.59
C ARG A 621 6.78 -7.42 -23.00
N ILE A 622 6.75 -7.16 -24.30
CA ILE A 622 7.22 -5.93 -24.93
C ILE A 622 6.00 -5.13 -25.38
N GLY A 623 5.98 -3.83 -25.09
CA GLY A 623 4.81 -2.99 -25.39
C GLY A 623 5.13 -1.54 -25.75
N ALA A 624 6.34 -1.05 -25.46
CA ALA A 624 6.71 0.33 -25.76
C ALA A 624 7.43 0.46 -27.11
N ALA A 625 7.22 1.60 -27.77
CA ALA A 625 7.83 1.94 -29.07
C ALA A 625 9.36 1.76 -29.08
N GLU A 626 10.04 2.23 -28.05
CA GLU A 626 11.50 2.14 -27.94
C GLU A 626 12.00 0.72 -27.66
N GLU A 627 11.19 -0.13 -27.03
CA GLU A 627 11.52 -1.55 -26.85
C GLU A 627 11.41 -2.28 -28.19
N PHE A 628 10.35 -2.03 -28.97
CA PHE A 628 10.25 -2.56 -30.33
C PHE A 628 11.42 -2.08 -31.19
N ARG A 629 11.79 -0.80 -31.10
CA ARG A 629 12.99 -0.29 -31.79
C ARG A 629 14.24 -1.08 -31.37
N SER A 630 14.44 -1.31 -30.06
CA SER A 630 15.58 -2.07 -29.54
C SER A 630 15.61 -3.50 -30.08
N VAL A 631 14.47 -4.21 -30.12
CA VAL A 631 14.36 -5.54 -30.72
C VAL A 631 14.77 -5.52 -32.18
N GLN A 632 14.26 -4.58 -32.97
CA GLN A 632 14.54 -4.46 -34.38
C GLN A 632 16.03 -4.19 -34.65
N ARG A 633 16.65 -3.29 -33.88
CA ARG A 633 18.08 -2.96 -34.01
C ARG A 633 18.98 -4.11 -33.56
N ALA A 634 18.65 -4.78 -32.46
CA ALA A 634 19.37 -5.98 -32.01
C ALA A 634 19.35 -7.07 -33.08
N ALA A 635 18.18 -7.36 -33.68
CA ALA A 635 18.05 -8.34 -34.75
C ALA A 635 18.83 -7.94 -36.02
N ALA A 636 18.86 -6.65 -36.37
CA ALA A 636 19.65 -6.17 -37.50
C ALA A 636 21.16 -6.40 -37.30
N ILE A 637 21.69 -6.12 -36.11
CA ILE A 637 23.09 -6.39 -35.75
C ILE A 637 23.39 -7.89 -35.83
N LEU A 638 22.54 -8.73 -35.24
CA LEU A 638 22.70 -10.20 -35.28
C LEU A 638 22.67 -10.73 -36.72
N THR A 639 21.79 -10.20 -37.56
CA THR A 639 21.71 -10.55 -38.98
C THR A 639 22.99 -10.19 -39.72
N LYS A 640 23.54 -9.00 -39.47
CA LYS A 640 24.84 -8.56 -40.02
C LYS A 640 25.99 -9.46 -39.57
N GLN A 641 25.93 -9.99 -38.34
CA GLN A 641 26.90 -10.94 -37.79
C GLN A 641 26.71 -12.39 -38.27
N GLY A 642 25.73 -12.67 -39.14
CA GLY A 642 25.43 -14.03 -39.60
C GLY A 642 24.67 -14.91 -38.59
N LYS A 643 24.27 -14.35 -37.43
CA LYS A 643 23.54 -15.07 -36.37
C LYS A 643 22.03 -15.08 -36.63
N HIS A 644 21.64 -15.66 -37.76
CA HIS A 644 20.28 -15.54 -38.28
C HIS A 644 19.21 -16.16 -37.38
N THR A 645 19.48 -17.33 -36.78
CA THR A 645 18.53 -17.98 -35.85
C THR A 645 18.24 -17.10 -34.64
N GLU A 646 19.30 -16.56 -34.01
CA GLU A 646 19.20 -15.67 -32.85
C GLU A 646 18.48 -14.35 -33.20
N ALA A 647 18.70 -13.83 -34.42
CA ALA A 647 18.01 -12.63 -34.91
C ALA A 647 16.49 -12.88 -35.07
N ILE A 648 16.09 -14.03 -35.60
CA ILE A 648 14.68 -14.43 -35.75
C ILE A 648 14.03 -14.60 -34.37
N GLU A 649 14.68 -15.29 -33.44
CA GLU A 649 14.21 -15.44 -32.06
C GLU A 649 14.05 -14.08 -31.36
N THR A 650 15.01 -13.17 -31.57
CA THR A 650 14.95 -11.80 -31.07
C THR A 650 13.71 -11.07 -31.59
N LEU A 651 13.41 -11.15 -32.90
CA LEU A 651 12.21 -10.55 -33.48
C LEU A 651 10.91 -11.16 -32.95
N HIS A 652 10.90 -12.47 -32.66
CA HIS A 652 9.74 -13.14 -32.09
C HIS A 652 9.41 -12.68 -30.66
N ARG A 653 10.35 -12.09 -29.92
CA ARG A 653 10.06 -11.44 -28.62
C ARG A 653 9.01 -10.33 -28.72
N ALA A 654 8.83 -9.72 -29.90
CA ALA A 654 7.83 -8.69 -30.13
C ALA A 654 6.40 -9.22 -30.36
N ASP A 655 6.20 -10.54 -30.40
CA ASP A 655 4.90 -11.18 -30.66
C ASP A 655 4.17 -10.58 -31.87
N ILE A 656 4.85 -10.62 -33.02
CA ILE A 656 4.45 -9.94 -34.26
C ILE A 656 3.01 -10.26 -34.68
N ALA A 657 2.52 -11.47 -34.38
CA ALA A 657 1.17 -11.90 -34.71
C ALA A 657 0.09 -11.03 -34.03
N ASN A 658 0.35 -10.61 -32.80
CA ASN A 658 -0.56 -9.81 -31.97
C ASN A 658 -0.34 -8.29 -32.11
N LEU A 659 0.73 -7.86 -32.78
CA LEU A 659 0.96 -6.44 -33.09
C LEU A 659 -0.05 -5.90 -34.11
N LYS A 660 -0.29 -4.58 -34.04
CA LYS A 660 -1.15 -3.83 -34.96
C LYS A 660 -0.47 -2.56 -35.48
N GLY A 661 -0.92 -2.08 -36.63
CA GLY A 661 -0.47 -0.81 -37.22
C GLY A 661 1.04 -0.79 -37.50
N PHE A 662 1.66 0.38 -37.29
CA PHE A 662 3.06 0.66 -37.65
C PHE A 662 4.04 -0.44 -37.22
N TRP A 663 3.97 -0.87 -35.95
CA TRP A 663 4.95 -1.83 -35.40
C TRP A 663 4.79 -3.25 -35.96
N ARG A 664 3.57 -3.67 -36.29
CA ARG A 664 3.33 -4.96 -36.96
C ARG A 664 4.07 -5.00 -38.30
N HIS A 665 3.84 -4.00 -39.14
CA HIS A 665 4.41 -3.97 -40.49
C HIS A 665 5.93 -3.78 -40.45
N SER A 666 6.43 -2.91 -39.57
CA SER A 666 7.87 -2.69 -39.40
C SER A 666 8.60 -3.98 -38.97
N MET A 667 8.03 -4.72 -38.02
CA MET A 667 8.58 -6.00 -37.56
C MET A 667 8.50 -7.12 -38.61
N GLN A 668 7.40 -7.19 -39.37
CA GLN A 668 7.27 -8.14 -40.47
C GLN A 668 8.32 -7.90 -41.56
N ILE A 669 8.60 -6.64 -41.89
CA ILE A 669 9.66 -6.30 -42.85
C ILE A 669 11.03 -6.73 -42.30
N ALA A 670 11.34 -6.39 -41.03
CA ALA A 670 12.60 -6.78 -40.41
C ALA A 670 12.78 -8.32 -40.35
N LEU A 671 11.70 -9.06 -40.07
CA LEU A 671 11.69 -10.52 -40.10
C LEU A 671 11.89 -11.06 -41.52
N GLY A 672 11.22 -10.49 -42.51
CA GLY A 672 11.40 -10.86 -43.91
C GLY A 672 12.83 -10.65 -44.41
N GLU A 673 13.46 -9.53 -44.05
CA GLU A 673 14.87 -9.24 -44.38
C GLU A 673 15.82 -10.24 -43.72
N THR A 674 15.59 -10.55 -42.44
CA THR A 674 16.37 -11.54 -41.69
C THR A 674 16.24 -12.93 -42.29
N LEU A 675 15.01 -13.37 -42.61
CA LEU A 675 14.73 -14.65 -43.26
C LEU A 675 15.37 -14.74 -44.65
N THR A 676 15.37 -13.64 -45.40
CA THR A 676 16.05 -13.56 -46.70
C THR A 676 17.55 -13.83 -46.55
N LYS A 677 18.20 -13.17 -45.58
CA LYS A 677 19.62 -13.40 -45.29
C LYS A 677 19.90 -14.81 -44.76
N ALA A 678 18.95 -15.42 -44.07
CA ALA A 678 19.00 -16.80 -43.61
C ALA A 678 18.77 -17.85 -44.71
N GLY A 679 18.51 -17.45 -45.96
CA GLY A 679 18.18 -18.36 -47.07
C GLY A 679 16.75 -18.92 -47.03
N ARG A 680 15.89 -18.46 -46.12
CA ARG A 680 14.50 -18.92 -45.95
C ARG A 680 13.53 -18.13 -46.82
N LYS A 681 13.71 -18.22 -48.16
CA LYS A 681 13.04 -17.37 -49.16
C LYS A 681 11.50 -17.41 -49.06
N ASP A 682 10.90 -18.60 -48.99
CA ASP A 682 9.42 -18.72 -48.95
C ASP A 682 8.79 -18.04 -47.73
N GLU A 683 9.46 -18.15 -46.59
CA GLU A 683 9.01 -17.52 -45.36
C GLU A 683 9.18 -16.00 -45.41
N ALA A 684 10.26 -15.50 -46.01
CA ALA A 684 10.45 -14.08 -46.23
C ALA A 684 9.36 -13.49 -47.15
N ILE A 685 9.06 -14.17 -48.26
CA ILE A 685 7.97 -13.80 -49.19
C ILE A 685 6.64 -13.71 -48.45
N LYS A 686 6.35 -14.67 -47.56
CA LYS A 686 5.12 -14.66 -46.76
C LYS A 686 5.03 -13.40 -45.88
N GLN A 687 6.14 -12.98 -45.24
CA GLN A 687 6.14 -11.77 -44.42
C GLN A 687 5.89 -10.51 -45.25
N PHE A 688 6.60 -10.33 -46.38
CA PHE A 688 6.41 -9.14 -47.22
C PHE A 688 5.01 -9.07 -47.83
N ARG A 689 4.46 -10.21 -48.30
CA ARG A 689 3.08 -10.26 -48.81
C ARG A 689 2.05 -9.94 -47.73
N ALA A 690 2.27 -10.38 -46.49
CA ALA A 690 1.37 -10.05 -45.38
C ALA A 690 1.29 -8.54 -45.14
N VAL A 691 2.39 -7.80 -45.29
CA VAL A 691 2.40 -6.32 -45.21
C VAL A 691 1.61 -5.69 -46.35
N LEU A 692 1.75 -6.20 -47.58
CA LEU A 692 1.05 -5.67 -48.76
C LEU A 692 -0.45 -5.95 -48.75
N GLN A 693 -0.86 -7.08 -48.18
CA GLN A 693 -2.27 -7.47 -48.04
C GLN A 693 -3.00 -6.73 -46.91
N ASP A 694 -2.26 -6.17 -45.94
CA ASP A 694 -2.85 -5.41 -44.85
C ASP A 694 -3.24 -4.00 -45.29
N SER A 695 -4.54 -3.72 -45.29
CA SER A 695 -5.09 -2.42 -45.69
C SER A 695 -4.64 -1.27 -44.79
N THR A 696 -4.19 -1.56 -43.56
CA THR A 696 -3.70 -0.58 -42.59
C THR A 696 -2.22 -0.23 -42.75
N ALA A 697 -1.49 -0.91 -43.66
CA ALA A 697 -0.08 -0.63 -43.90
C ALA A 697 0.14 0.75 -44.53
N SER A 698 1.11 1.51 -44.00
CA SER A 698 1.50 2.82 -44.53
C SER A 698 2.09 2.69 -45.93
N SER A 699 1.99 3.76 -46.73
CA SER A 699 2.59 3.81 -48.06
C SER A 699 4.11 3.54 -48.05
N ALA A 700 4.80 4.00 -47.00
CA ALA A 700 6.23 3.74 -46.80
C ALA A 700 6.52 2.25 -46.56
N HIS A 701 5.74 1.57 -45.71
CA HIS A 701 5.93 0.14 -45.46
C HIS A 701 5.57 -0.71 -46.67
N ARG A 702 4.52 -0.36 -47.43
CA ARG A 702 4.19 -1.07 -48.68
C ARG A 702 5.30 -0.97 -49.71
N ARG A 703 5.82 0.25 -49.94
CA ARG A 703 6.94 0.47 -50.86
C ARG A 703 8.17 -0.35 -50.45
N LEU A 704 8.50 -0.35 -49.16
CA LEU A 704 9.64 -1.10 -48.65
C LEU A 704 9.41 -2.62 -48.81
N ALA A 705 8.22 -3.12 -48.50
CA ALA A 705 7.89 -4.54 -48.70
C ALA A 705 7.93 -4.96 -50.18
N GLU A 706 7.43 -4.13 -51.10
CA GLU A 706 7.53 -4.35 -52.56
C GLU A 706 8.99 -4.41 -53.03
N GLU A 707 9.82 -3.47 -52.57
CA GLU A 707 11.24 -3.40 -52.91
C GLU A 707 11.98 -4.67 -52.48
N LYS A 708 11.70 -5.17 -51.25
CA LYS A 708 12.33 -6.37 -50.71
C LYS A 708 11.76 -7.67 -51.30
N LEU A 709 10.50 -7.66 -51.74
CA LEU A 709 9.86 -8.82 -52.37
C LEU A 709 10.33 -9.04 -53.81
N LYS A 710 10.52 -7.96 -54.58
CA LYS A 710 10.87 -8.01 -56.01
C LYS A 710 12.02 -8.97 -56.36
N PRO A 711 13.20 -8.93 -55.70
CA PRO A 711 14.30 -9.84 -56.03
C PRO A 711 14.03 -11.31 -55.64
N LEU A 712 13.06 -11.58 -54.76
CA LEU A 712 12.74 -12.93 -54.29
C LEU A 712 11.73 -13.66 -55.18
N THR A 713 11.05 -12.94 -56.07
CA THR A 713 10.02 -13.48 -56.97
C THR A 713 10.43 -13.43 -58.45
N GLN A 714 11.66 -13.00 -58.74
CA GLN A 714 12.21 -12.87 -60.10
C GLN A 714 13.21 -13.99 -60.47
N GLU A 715 13.35 -15.00 -59.62
CA GLU A 715 13.96 -16.32 -59.92
C GLU A 715 12.86 -17.38 -59.88
#